data_AF-A0A8J4S1T9-F1
#
_entry.id   AF-A0A8J4S1T9-F1
#
_cell.length_a   1.000
_cell.length_b   1.000
_cell.length_c   1.000
_cell.angle_alpha   90.00
_cell.angle_beta   90.00
_cell.angle_gamma   90.00
#
_symmetry.space_group_name_H-M   'P 1'
#
loop_
_entity.id
_entity.type
_entity.pdbx_description
1 polymer ?
#
loop_
_entity_poly.entity_id
_entity_poly.type
_entity_poly.pdbx_seq_one_letter_code
_entity_poly.pdbx_strand_id
1 'polypeptide(L)'
;MSDNHLEESSPDAEPQEEEENSRLTTLEGRVQELEQTLVELDDTAQAFKLLAEKQAAEINAKELLLTRKSEYVDELLEQLKVLGGKLEAKATETQTLESRSLKLEAQTTELREQVHKDEEDFAMVCAALDAREQTLVKKNSDLATAAETEKQLRKELDRHQGVIRRLEKNVEDLQPEKADACLSPRSFHENQLIRLRDDAIEAKTREVWLLTGQNDQLRVQLDELEAALEHLQSNIISKENDLVRRQRKIDRLETEIDALQVSRSQAEGREKAMDIATTQNAKLLQALEAQERIAEEMKARLEDSERECEQLRNSHREYIARSAESEVEVQHRTRQAEEKASIVSTLQEKLRRERKLLQEELSSSHLNYQMEIEKVQSELVMRRNKQYDLTLKLQDVEARLHEAVDSRESAEEQLLAAQWRMQELERVLQDSLQCKKQLENELASQKESATASVEKQNKLLAEAKRDITTLQKQLEGMKETFAKKLIQEKQHELRHLEDKQSLSAQEALAREQKERIHRLVCDVNRESQIRAEVELEKTALKGQLETLRQQTENIIRECLEQKQQVQDKKQRLTEKFWQLTNEFHAVQSAKSKLVGRFADSLSKAAFASIAAAVVSPVSDCLELRECWLTDGDLRPLLKMLGSDGMDALRRVDLRCNRLTMESERSIFDRIAFHSMESVSLRVGSSLLYQSGEVTPTGSARSRM
;
A
#
# COMPACT_ATOMS: atom_id res chain seq x y z
N MET A 1 -101.20 96.06 25.31
CA MET A 1 -102.15 96.57 24.31
C MET A 1 -103.55 96.37 24.86
N SER A 2 -104.38 97.42 24.75
CA SER A 2 -105.85 97.42 24.79
C SER A 2 -106.59 97.59 26.15
N ASP A 3 -106.78 98.86 26.52
CA ASP A 3 -108.06 99.61 26.68
C ASP A 3 -109.23 99.16 27.60
N ASN A 4 -109.46 100.00 28.62
CA ASN A 4 -110.68 100.77 29.02
C ASN A 4 -112.10 100.14 29.18
N HIS A 5 -112.73 100.35 30.35
CA HIS A 5 -113.84 101.33 30.64
C HIS A 5 -114.53 101.06 32.01
N LEU A 6 -114.63 102.03 32.95
CA LEU A 6 -115.76 102.97 33.28
C LEU A 6 -117.08 102.26 33.66
N GLU A 7 -117.95 102.63 34.63
CA GLU A 7 -118.11 103.75 35.59
C GLU A 7 -119.26 103.41 36.60
N GLU A 8 -119.18 103.98 37.81
CA GLU A 8 -120.20 104.39 38.85
C GLU A 8 -121.62 103.77 39.05
N SER A 9 -121.97 103.45 40.32
CA SER A 9 -122.97 104.16 41.18
C SER A 9 -123.46 103.34 42.42
N SER A 10 -123.60 104.01 43.57
CA SER A 10 -123.84 103.57 44.99
C SER A 10 -125.34 103.26 45.35
N PRO A 11 -125.84 103.15 46.63
CA PRO A 11 -125.27 102.87 47.99
C PRO A 11 -126.14 101.98 48.99
N ASP A 12 -125.59 101.72 50.20
CA ASP A 12 -126.18 101.48 51.57
C ASP A 12 -127.08 100.24 51.91
N ALA A 13 -127.03 99.53 53.07
CA ALA A 13 -126.28 99.58 54.34
C ALA A 13 -126.40 98.23 55.15
N GLU A 14 -125.28 97.77 55.73
CA GLU A 14 -124.93 97.16 57.07
C GLU A 14 -125.98 96.53 58.05
N PRO A 15 -125.58 95.81 59.15
CA PRO A 15 -124.34 95.04 59.44
C PRO A 15 -124.54 93.72 60.27
N GLN A 16 -123.65 92.73 60.14
CA GLN A 16 -123.21 91.77 61.21
C GLN A 16 -121.88 91.10 60.79
N GLU A 17 -120.72 91.60 61.25
CA GLU A 17 -119.39 91.26 60.67
C GLU A 17 -118.24 90.99 61.69
N GLU A 18 -118.51 90.51 62.91
CA GLU A 18 -117.45 90.38 63.94
C GLU A 18 -116.96 88.94 64.27
N GLU A 19 -117.61 87.86 63.82
CA GLU A 19 -117.15 86.48 64.12
C GLU A 19 -116.35 85.79 62.99
N GLU A 20 -116.48 86.21 61.73
CA GLU A 20 -115.76 85.60 60.59
C GLU A 20 -114.28 86.02 60.50
N ASN A 21 -113.91 87.21 60.98
CA ASN A 21 -112.53 87.71 60.97
C ASN A 21 -111.57 86.95 61.91
N SER A 22 -112.07 86.32 62.98
CA SER A 22 -111.24 85.52 63.89
C SER A 22 -110.83 84.16 63.30
N ARG A 23 -111.67 83.57 62.44
CA ARG A 23 -111.40 82.30 61.77
C ARG A 23 -110.46 82.47 60.59
N LEU A 24 -110.62 83.56 59.83
CA LEU A 24 -109.73 83.93 58.72
C LEU A 24 -108.29 84.17 59.21
N THR A 25 -108.09 84.90 60.31
CA THR A 25 -106.76 85.14 60.88
C THR A 25 -106.07 83.88 61.42
N THR A 26 -106.80 82.93 62.01
CA THR A 26 -106.23 81.63 62.40
C THR A 26 -105.90 80.71 61.22
N LEU A 27 -106.68 80.78 60.13
CA LEU A 27 -106.40 80.04 58.90
C LEU A 27 -105.22 80.64 58.13
N GLU A 28 -105.11 81.96 58.09
CA GLU A 28 -103.96 82.66 57.51
C GLU A 28 -102.66 82.36 58.26
N GLY A 29 -102.68 82.31 59.59
CA GLY A 29 -101.52 81.87 60.38
C GLY A 29 -101.12 80.42 60.11
N ARG A 30 -102.09 79.51 59.94
CA ARG A 30 -101.86 78.10 59.60
C ARG A 30 -101.30 77.92 58.19
N VAL A 31 -101.74 78.73 57.24
CA VAL A 31 -101.23 78.76 55.86
C VAL A 31 -99.79 79.28 55.84
N GLN A 32 -99.49 80.34 56.59
CA GLN A 32 -98.11 80.85 56.71
C GLN A 32 -97.16 79.86 57.39
N GLU A 33 -97.60 79.13 58.42
CA GLU A 33 -96.83 78.02 59.02
C GLU A 33 -96.56 76.91 57.99
N LEU A 34 -97.57 76.52 57.20
CA LEU A 34 -97.40 75.50 56.17
C LEU A 34 -96.50 75.97 55.02
N GLU A 35 -96.58 77.23 54.61
CA GLU A 35 -95.69 77.84 53.62
C GLU A 35 -94.23 77.88 54.13
N GLN A 36 -94.01 78.23 55.40
CA GLN A 36 -92.69 78.15 56.01
C GLN A 36 -92.16 76.72 56.06
N THR A 37 -93.00 75.74 56.43
CA THR A 37 -92.58 74.33 56.43
C THR A 37 -92.32 73.80 55.03
N LEU A 38 -93.03 74.29 54.01
CA LEU A 38 -92.77 73.95 52.61
C LEU A 38 -91.45 74.51 52.13
N VAL A 39 -91.12 75.76 52.49
CA VAL A 39 -89.82 76.37 52.18
C VAL A 39 -88.68 75.61 52.89
N GLU A 40 -88.84 75.26 54.17
CA GLU A 40 -87.85 74.45 54.90
C GLU A 40 -87.69 73.04 54.28
N LEU A 41 -88.78 72.43 53.82
CA LEU A 41 -88.75 71.15 53.11
C LEU A 41 -88.10 71.26 51.73
N ASP A 42 -88.29 72.37 51.02
CA ASP A 42 -87.68 72.61 49.72
C ASP A 42 -86.18 72.92 49.88
N ASP A 43 -85.80 73.70 50.89
CA ASP A 43 -84.40 73.96 51.25
C ASP A 43 -83.68 72.67 51.68
N THR A 44 -84.34 71.81 52.46
CA THR A 44 -83.77 70.49 52.83
C THR A 44 -83.70 69.54 51.65
N ALA A 45 -84.68 69.52 50.75
CA ALA A 45 -84.65 68.74 49.52
C ALA A 45 -83.51 69.20 48.59
N GLN A 46 -83.31 70.53 48.45
CA GLN A 46 -82.18 71.10 47.71
C GLN A 46 -80.84 70.75 48.36
N ALA A 47 -80.74 70.79 49.70
CA ALA A 47 -79.55 70.36 50.42
C ALA A 47 -79.24 68.87 50.22
N PHE A 48 -80.25 67.99 50.26
CA PHE A 48 -80.09 66.56 49.96
C PHE A 48 -79.69 66.31 48.51
N LYS A 49 -80.23 67.08 47.56
CA LYS A 49 -79.85 67.01 46.15
C LYS A 49 -78.38 67.36 45.95
N LEU A 50 -77.91 68.46 46.53
CA LEU A 50 -76.50 68.87 46.50
C LEU A 50 -75.59 67.83 47.17
N LEU A 51 -76.04 67.21 48.27
CA LEU A 51 -75.28 66.18 48.97
C LEU A 51 -75.19 64.88 48.15
N ALA A 52 -76.27 64.50 47.46
CA ALA A 52 -76.29 63.37 46.54
C ALA A 52 -75.40 63.62 45.31
N GLU A 53 -75.41 64.82 44.74
CA GLU A 53 -74.52 65.22 43.64
C GLU A 53 -73.05 65.19 44.08
N LYS A 54 -72.75 65.66 45.29
CA LYS A 54 -71.39 65.58 45.87
C LYS A 54 -70.95 64.13 46.08
N GLN A 55 -71.82 63.25 46.59
CA GLN A 55 -71.51 61.84 46.77
C GLN A 55 -71.33 61.12 45.42
N ALA A 56 -72.15 61.41 44.42
CA ALA A 56 -72.00 60.87 43.07
C ALA A 56 -70.67 61.32 42.43
N ALA A 57 -70.28 62.59 42.60
CA ALA A 57 -68.98 63.08 42.15
C ALA A 57 -67.81 62.38 42.88
N GLU A 58 -67.93 62.11 44.18
CA GLU A 58 -66.91 61.42 44.95
C GLU A 58 -66.80 59.93 44.57
N ILE A 59 -67.92 59.27 44.29
CA ILE A 59 -67.95 57.89 43.77
C ILE A 59 -67.27 57.83 42.40
N ASN A 60 -67.64 58.71 41.48
CA ASN A 60 -67.02 58.78 40.15
C ASN A 60 -65.50 59.02 40.24
N ALA A 61 -65.05 59.89 41.15
CA ALA A 61 -63.63 60.13 41.36
C ALA A 61 -62.89 58.89 41.90
N LYS A 62 -63.51 58.12 42.80
CA LYS A 62 -62.95 56.88 43.33
C LYS A 62 -62.95 55.76 42.30
N GLU A 63 -64.00 55.64 41.48
CA GLU A 63 -64.06 54.68 40.36
C GLU A 63 -62.95 54.97 39.35
N LEU A 64 -62.76 56.23 38.97
CA LEU A 64 -61.70 56.64 38.05
C LEU A 64 -60.29 56.40 38.62
N LEU A 65 -60.12 56.50 39.93
CA LEU A 65 -58.87 56.19 40.60
C LEU A 65 -58.64 54.67 40.67
N LEU A 66 -59.70 53.89 40.82
CA LEU A 66 -59.64 52.43 40.85
C LEU A 66 -59.33 51.86 39.46
N THR A 67 -59.91 52.41 38.39
CA THR A 67 -59.58 52.01 37.01
C THR A 67 -58.11 52.29 36.67
N ARG A 68 -57.60 53.48 37.03
CA ARG A 68 -56.17 53.80 36.86
C ARG A 68 -55.26 52.85 37.63
N LYS A 69 -55.67 52.44 38.83
CA LYS A 69 -54.91 51.47 39.62
C LYS A 69 -54.97 50.06 39.04
N SER A 70 -56.11 49.63 38.48
CA SER A 70 -56.18 48.33 37.81
C SER A 70 -55.34 48.32 36.53
N GLU A 71 -55.39 49.39 35.73
CA GLU A 71 -54.55 49.55 34.54
C GLU A 71 -53.06 49.47 34.90
N TYR A 72 -52.64 50.15 35.97
CA TYR A 72 -51.26 50.08 36.46
C TYR A 72 -50.87 48.67 36.95
N VAL A 73 -51.78 47.94 37.59
CA VAL A 73 -51.54 46.55 37.99
C VAL A 73 -51.41 45.64 36.77
N ASP A 74 -52.24 45.83 35.74
CA ASP A 74 -52.17 45.08 34.49
C ASP A 74 -50.86 45.36 33.75
N GLU A 75 -50.40 46.62 33.71
CA GLU A 75 -49.08 46.98 33.19
C GLU A 75 -47.94 46.27 33.94
N LEU A 76 -48.00 46.22 35.28
CA LEU A 76 -47.01 45.52 36.09
C LEU A 76 -47.04 44.00 35.86
N LEU A 77 -48.22 43.41 35.72
CA LEU A 77 -48.36 41.98 35.40
C LEU A 77 -47.79 41.66 34.01
N GLU A 78 -47.99 42.54 33.04
CA GLU A 78 -47.43 42.35 31.70
C GLU A 78 -45.91 42.51 31.71
N GLN A 79 -45.37 43.48 32.47
CA GLN A 79 -43.93 43.60 32.69
C GLN A 79 -43.35 42.34 33.37
N LEU A 80 -44.06 41.76 34.34
CA LEU A 80 -43.65 40.51 34.99
C LEU A 80 -43.66 39.32 34.03
N LYS A 81 -44.65 39.20 33.14
CA LYS A 81 -44.66 38.16 32.10
C LYS A 81 -43.48 38.31 31.15
N VAL A 82 -43.21 39.54 30.69
CA VAL A 82 -42.07 39.82 29.80
C VAL A 82 -40.74 39.47 30.49
N LEU A 83 -40.59 39.84 31.76
CA LEU A 83 -39.41 39.49 32.56
C LEU A 83 -39.31 37.97 32.80
N GLY A 84 -40.43 37.28 33.04
CA GLY A 84 -40.49 35.82 33.15
C GLY A 84 -40.02 35.12 31.88
N GLY A 85 -40.52 35.54 30.71
CA GLY A 85 -40.07 35.01 29.42
C GLY A 85 -38.58 35.27 29.15
N LYS A 86 -38.05 36.44 29.54
CA LYS A 86 -36.61 36.74 29.46
C LYS A 86 -35.79 35.83 30.39
N LEU A 87 -36.31 35.52 31.58
CA LEU A 87 -35.64 34.64 32.53
C LEU A 87 -35.62 33.18 32.04
N GLU A 88 -36.70 32.68 31.47
CA GLU A 88 -36.77 31.34 30.85
C GLU A 88 -35.83 31.24 29.64
N ALA A 89 -35.78 32.27 28.79
CA ALA A 89 -34.83 32.33 27.69
C ALA A 89 -33.37 32.29 28.20
N LYS A 90 -33.07 33.01 29.29
CA LYS A 90 -31.75 32.96 29.92
C LYS A 90 -31.45 31.59 30.55
N ALA A 91 -32.43 30.94 31.17
CA ALA A 91 -32.28 29.62 31.76
C ALA A 91 -31.96 28.55 30.69
N THR A 92 -32.63 28.60 29.54
CA THR A 92 -32.34 27.69 28.42
C THR A 92 -30.97 27.97 27.80
N GLU A 93 -30.59 29.24 27.64
CA GLU A 93 -29.25 29.62 27.18
C GLU A 93 -28.17 29.09 28.13
N THR A 94 -28.31 29.26 29.45
CA THR A 94 -27.38 28.71 30.44
C THR A 94 -27.30 27.19 30.37
N GLN A 95 -28.42 26.49 30.20
CA GLN A 95 -28.42 25.03 30.09
C GLN A 95 -27.68 24.54 28.84
N THR A 96 -27.82 25.25 27.71
CA THR A 96 -27.05 24.93 26.50
C THR A 96 -25.56 25.15 26.69
N LEU A 97 -25.16 26.25 27.36
CA LEU A 97 -23.77 26.54 27.68
C LEU A 97 -23.17 25.50 28.64
N GLU A 98 -23.90 25.09 29.67
CA GLU A 98 -23.49 24.02 30.59
C GLU A 98 -23.27 22.70 29.85
N SER A 99 -24.20 22.32 28.96
CA SER A 99 -24.05 21.10 28.15
C SER A 99 -22.83 21.14 27.23
N ARG A 100 -22.47 22.33 26.73
CA ARG A 100 -21.26 22.55 25.91
C ARG A 100 -20.01 22.50 26.77
N SER A 101 -20.04 23.07 27.98
CA SER A 101 -18.94 23.00 28.94
C SER A 101 -18.60 21.56 29.29
N LEU A 102 -19.61 20.75 29.64
CA LEU A 102 -19.43 19.34 29.98
C LEU A 102 -18.82 18.52 28.82
N LYS A 103 -19.23 18.80 27.57
CA LYS A 103 -18.64 18.15 26.39
C LYS A 103 -17.17 18.53 26.20
N LEU A 104 -16.83 19.80 26.40
CA LEU A 104 -15.44 20.28 26.32
C LEU A 104 -14.58 19.73 27.46
N GLU A 105 -15.14 19.59 28.66
CA GLU A 105 -14.48 18.94 29.80
C GLU A 105 -14.19 17.46 29.51
N ALA A 106 -15.14 16.72 28.95
CA ALA A 106 -14.92 15.34 28.54
C ALA A 106 -13.81 15.20 27.47
N GLN A 107 -13.82 16.07 26.46
CA GLN A 107 -12.78 16.09 25.44
C GLN A 107 -11.40 16.45 26.02
N THR A 108 -11.35 17.40 26.96
CA THR A 108 -10.08 17.75 27.62
C THR A 108 -9.58 16.64 28.53
N THR A 109 -10.45 15.85 29.17
CA THR A 109 -10.04 14.66 29.91
C THR A 109 -9.49 13.57 28.99
N GLU A 110 -10.15 13.28 27.86
CA GLU A 110 -9.66 12.30 26.88
C GLU A 110 -8.29 12.71 26.30
N LEU A 111 -8.11 13.99 25.96
CA LEU A 111 -6.84 14.49 25.47
C LEU A 111 -5.73 14.40 26.53
N ARG A 112 -6.04 14.64 27.81
CA ARG A 112 -5.06 14.47 28.90
C ARG A 112 -4.65 13.02 29.08
N GLU A 113 -5.59 12.08 29.01
CA GLU A 113 -5.27 10.65 29.07
C GLU A 113 -4.43 10.20 27.88
N GLN A 114 -4.70 10.74 26.69
CA GLN A 114 -3.89 10.45 25.51
C GLN A 114 -2.46 10.98 25.66
N VAL A 115 -2.30 12.21 26.14
CA VAL A 115 -0.97 12.80 26.41
C VAL A 115 -0.21 11.97 27.45
N HIS A 116 -0.88 11.52 28.51
CA HIS A 116 -0.25 10.66 29.53
C HIS A 116 0.25 9.34 28.95
N LYS A 117 -0.53 8.69 28.08
CA LYS A 117 -0.09 7.45 27.39
C LYS A 117 1.11 7.71 26.49
N ASP A 118 1.07 8.81 25.73
CA ASP A 118 2.18 9.19 24.85
C ASP A 118 3.46 9.49 25.66
N GLU A 119 3.34 10.08 26.85
CA GLU A 119 4.46 10.31 27.79
C GLU A 119 5.03 8.99 28.33
N GLU A 120 4.18 8.01 28.69
CA GLU A 120 4.61 6.67 29.11
C GLU A 120 5.33 5.91 27.99
N ASP A 121 4.77 5.93 26.78
CA ASP A 121 5.38 5.32 25.59
C ASP A 121 6.75 5.96 25.28
N PHE A 122 6.84 7.29 25.38
CA PHE A 122 8.10 8.00 25.20
C PHE A 122 9.13 7.60 26.27
N ALA A 123 8.73 7.49 27.53
CA ALA A 123 9.62 7.04 28.61
C ALA A 123 10.13 5.61 28.38
N MET A 124 9.29 4.71 27.89
CA MET A 124 9.70 3.34 27.52
C MET A 124 10.74 3.34 26.39
N VAL A 125 10.55 4.18 25.37
CA VAL A 125 11.51 4.32 24.26
C VAL A 125 12.85 4.86 24.77
N CYS A 126 12.83 5.88 25.64
CA CYS A 126 14.05 6.40 26.27
C CYS A 126 14.79 5.30 27.06
N ALA A 127 14.09 4.54 27.89
CA ALA A 127 14.69 3.44 28.66
C ALA A 127 15.29 2.35 27.76
N ALA A 128 14.63 2.03 26.64
CA ALA A 128 15.14 1.07 25.67
C ALA A 128 16.41 1.58 24.95
N LEU A 129 16.47 2.88 24.65
CA LEU A 129 17.66 3.52 24.08
C LEU A 129 18.81 3.52 25.08
N ASP A 130 18.59 3.90 26.34
CA ASP A 130 19.61 3.88 27.39
C ASP A 130 20.18 2.46 27.60
N ALA A 131 19.31 1.44 27.61
CA ALA A 131 19.74 0.05 27.70
C ALA A 131 20.62 -0.36 26.50
N ARG A 132 20.26 0.07 25.29
CA ARG A 132 21.05 -0.19 24.08
C ARG A 132 22.40 0.53 24.15
N GLU A 133 22.45 1.77 24.59
CA GLU A 133 23.70 2.51 24.77
C GLU A 133 24.63 1.81 25.79
N GLN A 134 24.10 1.35 26.92
CA GLN A 134 24.87 0.58 27.90
C GLN A 134 25.44 -0.72 27.29
N THR A 135 24.68 -1.42 26.43
CA THR A 135 25.21 -2.61 25.74
C THR A 135 26.33 -2.27 24.75
N LEU A 136 26.23 -1.14 24.06
CA LEU A 136 27.28 -0.67 23.16
C LEU A 136 28.55 -0.28 23.91
N VAL A 137 28.41 0.41 25.04
CA VAL A 137 29.53 0.76 25.91
C VAL A 137 30.26 -0.50 26.40
N LYS A 138 29.53 -1.53 26.84
CA LYS A 138 30.11 -2.82 27.25
C LYS A 138 30.87 -3.50 26.10
N LYS A 139 30.26 -3.56 24.90
CA LYS A 139 30.93 -4.14 23.73
C LYS A 139 32.20 -3.38 23.35
N ASN A 140 32.19 -2.06 23.47
CA ASN A 140 33.37 -1.23 23.21
C ASN A 140 34.47 -1.47 24.25
N SER A 141 34.13 -1.64 25.53
CA SER A 141 35.13 -2.03 26.54
C SER A 141 35.70 -3.41 26.27
N ASP A 142 34.87 -4.39 25.88
CA ASP A 142 35.33 -5.73 25.56
C ASP A 142 36.28 -5.71 24.35
N LEU A 143 35.95 -4.94 23.30
CA LEU A 143 36.83 -4.73 22.15
C LEU A 143 38.17 -4.09 22.54
N ALA A 144 38.17 -3.11 23.45
CA ALA A 144 39.40 -2.50 23.94
C ALA A 144 40.27 -3.53 24.69
N THR A 145 39.67 -4.36 25.54
CA THR A 145 40.42 -5.43 26.24
C THR A 145 40.99 -6.46 25.27
N ALA A 146 40.22 -6.87 24.25
CA ALA A 146 40.68 -7.79 23.22
C ALA A 146 41.87 -7.21 22.44
N ALA A 147 41.81 -5.94 22.03
CA ALA A 147 42.91 -5.27 21.35
C ALA A 147 44.18 -5.20 22.22
N GLU A 148 44.03 -5.02 23.53
CA GLU A 148 45.16 -5.03 24.46
C GLU A 148 45.79 -6.42 24.61
N THR A 149 44.97 -7.48 24.66
CA THR A 149 45.48 -8.86 24.65
C THR A 149 46.19 -9.20 23.35
N GLU A 150 45.66 -8.78 22.19
CA GLU A 150 46.31 -8.96 20.89
C GLU A 150 47.69 -8.28 20.87
N LYS A 151 47.78 -7.06 21.42
CA LYS A 151 49.04 -6.33 21.52
C LYS A 151 50.05 -7.03 22.43
N GLN A 152 49.60 -7.67 23.52
CA GLN A 152 50.47 -8.47 24.39
C GLN A 152 50.98 -9.71 23.67
N LEU A 153 50.11 -10.45 22.97
CA LEU A 153 50.48 -11.63 22.19
C LEU A 153 51.47 -11.29 21.06
N ARG A 154 51.29 -10.15 20.38
CA ARG A 154 52.26 -9.68 19.37
C ARG A 154 53.65 -9.43 19.97
N LYS A 155 53.73 -8.81 21.15
CA LYS A 155 55.01 -8.60 21.86
C LYS A 155 55.66 -9.91 22.27
N GLU A 156 54.89 -10.92 22.66
CA GLU A 156 55.42 -12.25 22.97
C GLU A 156 55.95 -12.94 21.72
N LEU A 157 55.23 -12.85 20.61
CA LEU A 157 55.65 -13.37 19.31
C LEU A 157 56.98 -12.74 18.88
N ASP A 158 57.12 -11.41 18.98
CA ASP A 158 58.38 -10.70 18.69
C ASP A 158 59.53 -11.15 19.59
N ARG A 159 59.27 -11.37 20.88
CA ARG A 159 60.26 -11.92 21.82
C ARG A 159 60.69 -13.33 21.42
N HIS A 160 59.74 -14.20 21.08
CA HIS A 160 60.02 -15.56 20.63
C HIS A 160 60.82 -15.57 19.33
N GLN A 161 60.48 -14.72 18.35
CA GLN A 161 61.28 -14.53 17.14
C GLN A 161 62.70 -14.07 17.47
N GLY A 162 62.87 -13.14 18.41
CA GLY A 162 64.19 -12.71 18.87
C GLY A 162 64.99 -13.79 19.60
N VAL A 163 64.33 -14.76 20.23
CA VAL A 163 64.99 -15.95 20.82
C VAL A 163 65.35 -16.94 19.72
N ILE A 164 64.45 -17.21 18.77
CA ILE A 164 64.68 -18.09 17.62
C ILE A 164 65.89 -17.59 16.83
N ARG A 165 65.94 -16.30 16.45
CA ARG A 165 67.11 -15.73 15.74
C ARG A 165 68.42 -15.87 16.50
N ARG A 166 68.38 -15.78 17.83
CA ARG A 166 69.58 -15.99 18.67
C ARG A 166 69.99 -17.46 18.70
N LEU A 167 69.03 -18.39 18.74
CA LEU A 167 69.30 -19.83 18.67
C LEU A 167 69.81 -20.24 17.28
N GLU A 168 69.20 -19.73 16.20
CA GLU A 168 69.66 -19.91 14.82
C GLU A 168 71.09 -19.41 14.65
N LYS A 169 71.39 -18.19 15.14
CA LYS A 169 72.75 -17.65 15.12
C LYS A 169 73.74 -18.49 15.93
N ASN A 170 73.35 -18.95 17.12
CA ASN A 170 74.21 -19.84 17.92
C ASN A 170 74.45 -21.19 17.21
N VAL A 171 73.48 -21.70 16.45
CA VAL A 171 73.64 -22.91 15.63
C VAL A 171 74.58 -22.65 14.45
N GLU A 172 74.46 -21.51 13.80
CA GLU A 172 75.39 -21.06 12.75
C GLU A 172 76.81 -20.89 13.29
N ASP A 173 76.99 -20.24 14.44
CA ASP A 173 78.31 -20.04 15.07
C ASP A 173 78.95 -21.37 15.54
N LEU A 174 78.14 -22.40 15.84
CA LEU A 174 78.59 -23.76 16.18
C LEU A 174 78.88 -24.64 14.95
N GLN A 175 78.54 -24.18 13.75
CA GLN A 175 78.86 -24.85 12.48
C GLN A 175 79.85 -24.00 11.67
N PRO A 176 81.16 -24.33 11.61
CA PRO A 176 82.04 -23.62 10.69
C PRO A 176 81.53 -23.82 9.26
N GLU A 177 81.50 -22.74 8.46
CA GLU A 177 81.04 -22.73 7.06
C GLU A 177 81.59 -23.95 6.33
N LYS A 178 80.73 -24.97 6.17
CA LYS A 178 80.95 -26.00 5.18
C LYS A 178 80.65 -25.32 3.86
N ALA A 179 81.67 -24.67 3.28
CA ALA A 179 81.64 -24.36 1.87
C ALA A 179 81.34 -25.69 1.18
N ASP A 180 80.14 -25.83 0.63
CA ASP A 180 79.79 -26.90 -0.28
C ASP A 180 80.73 -26.75 -1.48
N ALA A 181 81.92 -27.34 -1.36
CA ALA A 181 82.75 -27.69 -2.48
C ALA A 181 81.86 -28.63 -3.30
N CYS A 182 81.30 -28.08 -4.39
CA CYS A 182 80.26 -28.70 -5.18
C CYS A 182 80.57 -30.19 -5.40
N LEU A 183 79.93 -31.07 -4.63
CA LEU A 183 79.93 -32.52 -4.87
C LEU A 183 78.94 -32.87 -6.01
N SER A 184 78.68 -31.90 -6.88
CA SER A 184 77.93 -32.06 -8.12
C SER A 184 78.96 -32.26 -9.24
N PRO A 185 78.83 -33.28 -10.10
CA PRO A 185 79.74 -33.53 -11.24
C PRO A 185 79.81 -32.39 -12.27
N ARG A 186 79.04 -31.31 -12.06
CA ARG A 186 78.85 -30.17 -12.94
C ARG A 186 79.99 -29.16 -12.80
N SER A 187 80.36 -28.52 -13.91
CA SER A 187 81.46 -27.55 -13.93
C SER A 187 81.17 -26.34 -13.00
N PHE A 188 82.22 -25.70 -12.47
CA PHE A 188 82.08 -24.52 -11.61
C PHE A 188 81.23 -23.41 -12.25
N HIS A 189 81.37 -23.20 -13.56
CA HIS A 189 80.60 -22.23 -14.31
C HIS A 189 79.10 -22.57 -14.35
N GLU A 190 78.76 -23.85 -14.49
CA GLU A 190 77.37 -24.32 -14.46
C GLU A 190 76.76 -24.12 -13.07
N ASN A 191 77.50 -24.41 -11.99
CA ASN A 191 77.04 -24.15 -10.63
C ASN A 191 76.87 -22.65 -10.35
N GLN A 192 77.74 -21.78 -10.90
CA GLN A 192 77.57 -20.33 -10.78
C GLN A 192 76.34 -19.82 -11.54
N LEU A 193 76.07 -20.35 -12.74
CA LEU A 193 74.85 -20.04 -13.49
C LEU A 193 73.59 -20.52 -12.77
N ILE A 194 73.63 -21.71 -12.16
CA ILE A 194 72.53 -22.23 -11.34
C ILE A 194 72.30 -21.32 -10.13
N ARG A 195 73.36 -20.88 -9.42
CA ARG A 195 73.22 -19.93 -8.31
C ARG A 195 72.60 -18.60 -8.75
N LEU A 196 73.09 -17.99 -9.82
CA LEU A 196 72.51 -16.74 -10.34
C LEU A 196 71.05 -16.92 -10.78
N ARG A 197 70.71 -18.09 -11.33
CA ARG A 197 69.32 -18.44 -11.66
C ARG A 197 68.48 -18.58 -10.40
N ASP A 198 68.97 -19.28 -9.40
CA ASP A 198 68.24 -19.54 -8.16
C ASP A 198 68.07 -18.24 -7.35
N ASP A 199 69.09 -17.38 -7.31
CA ASP A 199 69.01 -16.01 -6.76
C ASP A 199 67.98 -15.15 -7.51
N ALA A 200 67.92 -15.27 -8.84
CA ALA A 200 66.93 -14.57 -9.66
C ALA A 200 65.51 -15.13 -9.44
N ILE A 201 65.37 -16.45 -9.28
CA ILE A 201 64.10 -17.11 -8.92
C ILE A 201 63.66 -16.64 -7.54
N GLU A 202 64.56 -16.58 -6.57
CA GLU A 202 64.24 -16.15 -5.21
C GLU A 202 63.84 -14.67 -5.19
N ALA A 203 64.57 -13.80 -5.89
CA ALA A 203 64.21 -12.39 -6.04
C ALA A 203 62.83 -12.23 -6.69
N LYS A 204 62.54 -12.98 -7.75
CA LYS A 204 61.21 -12.98 -8.39
C LYS A 204 60.12 -13.56 -7.49
N THR A 205 60.45 -14.56 -6.67
CA THR A 205 59.51 -15.14 -5.69
C THR A 205 59.17 -14.12 -4.61
N ARG A 206 60.15 -13.34 -4.12
CA ARG A 206 59.93 -12.23 -3.18
C ARG A 206 59.10 -11.11 -3.81
N GLU A 207 59.37 -10.77 -5.07
CA GLU A 207 58.57 -9.78 -5.81
C GLU A 207 57.12 -10.25 -5.98
N VAL A 208 56.91 -11.50 -6.40
CA VAL A 208 55.57 -12.10 -6.49
C VAL A 208 54.89 -12.09 -5.13
N TRP A 209 55.58 -12.48 -4.05
CA TRP A 209 55.01 -12.47 -2.70
C TRP A 209 54.58 -11.07 -2.25
N LEU A 210 55.41 -10.05 -2.49
CA LEU A 210 55.06 -8.66 -2.19
C LEU A 210 53.86 -8.18 -3.02
N LEU A 211 53.82 -8.50 -4.32
CA LEU A 211 52.71 -8.16 -5.20
C LEU A 211 51.43 -8.92 -4.83
N THR A 212 51.53 -10.16 -4.39
CA THR A 212 50.40 -10.95 -3.88
C THR A 212 49.88 -10.34 -2.58
N GLY A 213 50.76 -10.00 -1.63
CA GLY A 213 50.37 -9.32 -0.40
C GLY A 213 49.73 -7.95 -0.64
N GLN A 214 50.22 -7.19 -1.62
CA GLN A 214 49.59 -5.94 -2.05
C GLN A 214 48.22 -6.18 -2.68
N ASN A 215 48.07 -7.20 -3.53
CA ASN A 215 46.76 -7.56 -4.11
C ASN A 215 45.77 -8.00 -3.04
N ASP A 216 46.20 -8.79 -2.06
CA ASP A 216 45.35 -9.22 -0.95
C ASP A 216 44.91 -8.02 -0.10
N GLN A 217 45.81 -7.08 0.17
CA GLN A 217 45.47 -5.83 0.86
C GLN A 217 44.49 -4.97 0.06
N LEU A 218 44.66 -4.86 -1.25
CA LEU A 218 43.73 -4.15 -2.13
C LEU A 218 42.35 -4.82 -2.16
N ARG A 219 42.30 -6.16 -2.12
CA ARG A 219 41.04 -6.90 -2.02
C ARG A 219 40.30 -6.61 -0.72
N VAL A 220 41.00 -6.64 0.42
CA VAL A 220 40.40 -6.29 1.72
C VAL A 220 39.88 -4.85 1.71
N GLN A 221 40.63 -3.91 1.15
CA GLN A 221 40.16 -2.52 1.02
C GLN A 221 38.93 -2.41 0.10
N LEU A 222 38.87 -3.23 -0.95
CA LEU A 222 37.72 -3.27 -1.85
C LEU A 222 36.49 -3.85 -1.14
N ASP A 223 36.64 -4.93 -0.37
CA ASP A 223 35.59 -5.52 0.47
C ASP A 223 35.09 -4.49 1.53
N GLU A 224 35.98 -3.73 2.16
CA GLU A 224 35.63 -2.67 3.10
C GLU A 224 34.83 -1.54 2.44
N LEU A 225 35.23 -1.15 1.22
CA LEU A 225 34.50 -0.14 0.43
C LEU A 225 33.14 -0.65 -0.04
N GLU A 226 33.05 -1.91 -0.44
CA GLU A 226 31.79 -2.56 -0.80
C GLU A 226 30.84 -2.60 0.41
N ALA A 227 31.32 -3.02 1.58
CA ALA A 227 30.53 -3.00 2.81
C ALA A 227 30.08 -1.58 3.21
N ALA A 228 30.95 -0.57 3.04
CA ALA A 228 30.59 0.82 3.27
C ALA A 228 29.52 1.32 2.28
N LEU A 229 29.60 0.90 1.01
CA LEU A 229 28.59 1.21 0.00
C LEU A 229 27.24 0.54 0.30
N GLU A 230 27.23 -0.73 0.71
CA GLU A 230 26.01 -1.43 1.13
C GLU A 230 25.36 -0.74 2.34
N HIS A 231 26.19 -0.30 3.30
CA HIS A 231 25.71 0.46 4.45
C HIS A 231 25.12 1.81 4.05
N LEU A 232 25.77 2.54 3.13
CA LEU A 232 25.25 3.80 2.59
C LEU A 232 23.96 3.60 1.79
N GLN A 233 23.86 2.56 0.98
CA GLN A 233 22.63 2.21 0.25
C GLN A 233 21.48 1.92 1.22
N SER A 234 21.74 1.14 2.27
CA SER A 234 20.75 0.86 3.32
C SER A 234 20.30 2.13 4.04
N ASN A 235 21.24 3.02 4.36
CA ASN A 235 20.94 4.31 4.98
C ASN A 235 20.13 5.23 4.04
N ILE A 236 20.43 5.27 2.75
CA ILE A 236 19.67 6.03 1.75
C ILE A 236 18.23 5.52 1.69
N ILE A 237 18.03 4.20 1.55
CA ILE A 237 16.70 3.59 1.53
C ILE A 237 15.91 3.91 2.81
N SER A 238 16.56 3.86 3.98
CA SER A 238 15.92 4.23 5.24
C SER A 238 15.47 5.70 5.27
N LYS A 239 16.31 6.62 4.77
CA LYS A 239 15.99 8.05 4.70
C LYS A 239 14.92 8.36 3.66
N GLU A 240 14.94 7.68 2.50
CA GLU A 240 13.88 7.79 1.50
C GLU A 240 12.53 7.36 2.08
N ASN A 241 12.49 6.25 2.84
CA ASN A 241 11.28 5.81 3.53
C ASN A 241 10.77 6.84 4.55
N ASP A 242 11.67 7.45 5.33
CA ASP A 242 11.30 8.52 6.27
C ASP A 242 10.83 9.79 5.55
N LEU A 243 11.42 10.15 4.41
CA LEU A 243 10.95 11.25 3.56
C LEU A 243 9.56 10.96 3.01
N VAL A 244 9.29 9.74 2.53
CA VAL A 244 7.95 9.34 2.06
C VAL A 244 6.92 9.41 3.20
N ARG A 245 7.28 8.98 4.42
CA ARG A 245 6.40 9.11 5.59
C ARG A 245 6.11 10.58 5.93
N ARG A 246 7.14 11.44 5.89
CA ARG A 246 7.00 12.88 6.11
C ARG A 246 6.16 13.54 5.01
N GLN A 247 6.35 13.17 3.75
CA GLN A 247 5.56 13.66 2.63
C GLN A 247 4.07 13.32 2.83
N ARG A 248 3.76 12.05 3.16
CA ARG A 248 2.37 11.65 3.47
C ARG A 248 1.77 12.43 4.65
N LYS A 249 2.59 12.81 5.64
CA LYS A 249 2.14 13.65 6.76
C LYS A 249 1.89 15.10 6.30
N ILE A 250 2.74 15.64 5.44
CA ILE A 250 2.56 16.95 4.81
C ILE A 250 1.27 16.97 4.00
N ASP A 251 1.06 16.00 3.10
CA ASP A 251 -0.15 15.94 2.27
C ASP A 251 -1.43 15.90 3.13
N ARG A 252 -1.42 15.17 4.26
CA ARG A 252 -2.53 15.16 5.22
C ARG A 252 -2.77 16.53 5.84
N LEU A 253 -1.71 17.20 6.28
CA LEU A 253 -1.81 18.54 6.87
C LEU A 253 -2.25 19.57 5.82
N GLU A 254 -1.83 19.45 4.57
CA GLU A 254 -2.27 20.31 3.46
C GLU A 254 -3.77 20.13 3.21
N THR A 255 -4.27 18.89 3.13
CA THR A 255 -5.72 18.65 3.00
C THR A 255 -6.53 19.18 4.19
N GLU A 256 -5.98 19.12 5.41
CA GLU A 256 -6.60 19.71 6.59
C GLU A 256 -6.60 21.24 6.54
N ILE A 257 -5.50 21.86 6.09
CA ILE A 257 -5.42 23.31 5.85
C ILE A 257 -6.45 23.74 4.82
N ASP A 258 -6.57 23.04 3.70
CA ASP A 258 -7.55 23.34 2.66
C ASP A 258 -8.98 23.24 3.21
N ALA A 259 -9.28 22.18 3.99
CA ALA A 259 -10.58 22.01 4.63
C ALA A 259 -10.89 23.15 5.62
N LEU A 260 -9.92 23.54 6.44
CA LEU A 260 -10.03 24.66 7.37
C LEU A 260 -10.18 26.00 6.61
N GLN A 261 -9.51 26.17 5.47
CA GLN A 261 -9.59 27.38 4.65
C GLN A 261 -10.95 27.52 3.97
N VAL A 262 -11.52 26.41 3.49
CA VAL A 262 -12.90 26.35 3.01
C VAL A 262 -13.87 26.68 4.16
N SER A 263 -13.71 26.05 5.33
CA SER A 263 -14.55 26.33 6.50
C SER A 263 -14.47 27.80 6.93
N ARG A 264 -13.27 28.39 6.90
CA ARG A 264 -13.05 29.81 7.19
C ARG A 264 -13.76 30.71 6.17
N SER A 265 -13.61 30.44 4.87
CA SER A 265 -14.28 31.24 3.82
C SER A 265 -15.81 31.17 3.94
N GLN A 266 -16.36 30.01 4.33
CA GLN A 266 -17.78 29.87 4.62
C GLN A 266 -18.20 30.65 5.88
N ALA A 267 -17.39 30.64 6.93
CA ALA A 267 -17.64 31.43 8.13
C ALA A 267 -17.59 32.95 7.84
N GLU A 268 -16.59 33.42 7.09
CA GLU A 268 -16.51 34.81 6.62
C GLU A 268 -17.71 35.18 5.74
N GLY A 269 -18.20 34.25 4.91
CA GLY A 269 -19.43 34.43 4.13
C GLY A 269 -20.68 34.57 5.01
N ARG A 270 -20.79 33.76 6.08
CA ARG A 270 -21.88 33.87 7.06
C ARG A 270 -21.81 35.17 7.86
N GLU A 271 -20.62 35.60 8.25
CA GLU A 271 -20.40 36.87 8.95
C GLU A 271 -20.81 38.05 8.07
N LYS A 272 -20.36 38.10 6.81
CA LYS A 272 -20.81 39.14 5.85
C LYS A 272 -22.33 39.12 5.65
N ALA A 273 -22.94 37.94 5.58
CA ALA A 273 -24.40 37.83 5.49
C ALA A 273 -25.09 38.35 6.76
N MET A 274 -24.52 38.08 7.93
CA MET A 274 -24.98 38.60 9.22
C MET A 274 -24.80 40.12 9.31
N ASP A 275 -23.69 40.67 8.83
CA ASP A 275 -23.47 42.13 8.76
C ASP A 275 -24.44 42.81 7.80
N ILE A 276 -24.71 42.19 6.66
CA ILE A 276 -25.75 42.68 5.74
C ILE A 276 -27.13 42.59 6.40
N ALA A 277 -27.45 41.50 7.11
CA ALA A 277 -28.72 41.36 7.82
C ALA A 277 -28.85 42.35 8.97
N THR A 278 -27.80 42.59 9.76
CA THR A 278 -27.80 43.55 10.86
C THR A 278 -27.88 44.98 10.35
N THR A 279 -27.18 45.33 9.26
CA THR A 279 -27.31 46.65 8.62
C THR A 279 -28.68 46.85 7.98
N GLN A 280 -29.27 45.81 7.37
CA GLN A 280 -30.65 45.84 6.88
C GLN A 280 -31.65 45.98 8.03
N ASN A 281 -31.49 45.23 9.13
CA ASN A 281 -32.32 45.34 10.31
C ASN A 281 -32.19 46.71 10.98
N ALA A 282 -30.99 47.30 11.02
CA ALA A 282 -30.78 48.66 11.52
C ALA A 282 -31.46 49.70 10.62
N LYS A 283 -31.40 49.53 9.29
CA LYS A 283 -32.15 50.38 8.34
C LYS A 283 -33.67 50.20 8.48
N LEU A 284 -34.14 48.98 8.72
CA LEU A 284 -35.55 48.69 8.99
C LEU A 284 -35.98 49.32 10.31
N LEU A 285 -35.20 49.21 11.37
CA LEU A 285 -35.44 49.90 12.64
C LEU A 285 -35.47 51.41 12.46
N GLN A 286 -34.51 51.99 11.74
CA GLN A 286 -34.50 53.43 11.46
C GLN A 286 -35.70 53.85 10.60
N ALA A 287 -36.13 53.02 9.66
CA ALA A 287 -37.34 53.24 8.87
C ALA A 287 -38.60 53.08 9.73
N LEU A 288 -38.62 52.16 10.70
CA LEU A 288 -39.69 51.97 11.66
C LEU A 288 -39.76 53.15 12.63
N GLU A 289 -38.64 53.61 13.20
CA GLU A 289 -38.58 54.82 14.03
C GLU A 289 -38.99 56.07 13.24
N ALA A 290 -38.57 56.19 11.97
CA ALA A 290 -39.02 57.26 11.10
C ALA A 290 -40.52 57.13 10.78
N GLN A 291 -41.02 55.91 10.59
CA GLN A 291 -42.46 55.63 10.42
C GLN A 291 -43.22 55.86 11.71
N GLU A 292 -42.65 55.62 12.88
CA GLU A 292 -43.25 55.91 14.19
C GLU A 292 -43.32 57.41 14.41
N ARG A 293 -42.27 58.16 14.09
CA ARG A 293 -42.32 59.63 14.09
C ARG A 293 -43.34 60.16 13.08
N ILE A 294 -43.37 59.61 11.87
CA ILE A 294 -44.40 59.95 10.89
C ILE A 294 -45.77 59.51 11.42
N ALA A 295 -45.90 58.38 12.11
CA ALA A 295 -47.15 57.92 12.68
C ALA A 295 -47.58 58.77 13.87
N GLU A 296 -46.65 59.33 14.64
CA GLU A 296 -46.90 60.29 15.71
C GLU A 296 -47.26 61.66 15.16
N GLU A 297 -46.57 62.14 14.12
CA GLU A 297 -46.95 63.33 13.36
C GLU A 297 -48.30 63.13 12.68
N MET A 298 -48.55 61.96 12.12
CA MET A 298 -49.82 61.59 11.51
C MET A 298 -50.87 61.36 12.59
N LYS A 299 -50.53 60.92 13.81
CA LYS A 299 -51.44 60.86 14.96
C LYS A 299 -51.79 62.25 15.46
N ALA A 300 -50.82 63.17 15.54
CA ALA A 300 -51.06 64.57 15.88
C ALA A 300 -51.90 65.26 14.80
N ARG A 301 -51.55 65.06 13.52
CA ARG A 301 -52.40 65.45 12.39
C ARG A 301 -53.73 64.72 12.38
N LEU A 302 -53.80 63.49 12.91
CA LEU A 302 -55.02 62.72 12.99
C LEU A 302 -55.89 63.25 14.12
N GLU A 303 -55.34 63.64 15.26
CA GLU A 303 -55.99 64.36 16.35
C GLU A 303 -56.47 65.74 15.88
N ASP A 304 -55.64 66.48 15.14
CA ASP A 304 -56.04 67.74 14.51
C ASP A 304 -57.12 67.51 13.46
N SER A 305 -56.96 66.49 12.62
CA SER A 305 -57.97 66.05 11.68
C SER A 305 -59.17 65.42 12.37
N GLU A 306 -59.08 64.98 13.63
CA GLU A 306 -60.15 64.41 14.43
C GLU A 306 -60.92 65.54 15.08
N ARG A 307 -60.24 66.60 15.50
CA ARG A 307 -60.85 67.88 15.88
C ARG A 307 -61.54 68.50 14.67
N GLU A 308 -60.89 68.52 13.51
CA GLU A 308 -61.51 68.93 12.25
C GLU A 308 -62.56 67.93 11.79
N CYS A 309 -62.41 66.63 12.01
CA CYS A 309 -63.41 65.60 11.72
C CYS A 309 -64.52 65.64 12.74
N GLU A 310 -64.35 66.20 13.92
CA GLU A 310 -65.38 66.39 14.93
C GLU A 310 -66.16 67.64 14.60
N GLN A 311 -65.47 68.71 14.20
CA GLN A 311 -66.08 69.90 13.61
C GLN A 311 -66.81 69.54 12.31
N LEU A 312 -66.19 68.73 11.45
CA LEU A 312 -66.77 68.17 10.25
C LEU A 312 -67.79 67.09 10.58
N ARG A 313 -67.71 66.32 11.67
CA ARG A 313 -68.76 65.36 12.10
C ARG A 313 -69.91 66.13 12.69
N ASN A 314 -69.72 67.32 13.24
CA ASN A 314 -70.79 68.17 13.71
C ASN A 314 -71.46 68.84 12.52
N SER A 315 -70.71 69.43 11.59
CA SER A 315 -71.25 69.95 10.34
C SER A 315 -71.75 68.83 9.41
N HIS A 316 -71.17 67.63 9.51
CA HIS A 316 -71.62 66.42 8.84
C HIS A 316 -72.73 65.74 9.61
N ARG A 317 -72.95 65.95 10.92
CA ARG A 317 -74.18 65.53 11.62
C ARG A 317 -75.33 66.43 11.20
N GLU A 318 -75.05 67.71 11.02
CA GLU A 318 -75.97 68.67 10.41
C GLU A 318 -76.21 68.35 8.93
N TYR A 319 -75.17 67.97 8.18
CA TYR A 319 -75.30 67.50 6.81
C TYR A 319 -75.90 66.09 6.74
N ILE A 320 -75.66 65.19 7.69
CA ILE A 320 -76.25 63.85 7.83
C ILE A 320 -77.70 64.01 8.25
N ALA A 321 -78.09 65.03 9.00
CA ALA A 321 -79.51 65.28 9.21
C ALA A 321 -80.17 65.61 7.85
N ARG A 322 -79.58 66.56 7.12
CA ARG A 322 -80.03 66.96 5.77
C ARG A 322 -79.84 65.87 4.69
N SER A 323 -78.84 65.03 4.88
CA SER A 323 -78.43 63.96 3.97
C SER A 323 -79.18 62.70 4.32
N ALA A 324 -79.49 62.40 5.58
CA ALA A 324 -80.41 61.32 5.98
C ALA A 324 -81.80 61.60 5.44
N GLU A 325 -82.23 62.86 5.43
CA GLU A 325 -83.43 63.28 4.71
C GLU A 325 -83.32 62.94 3.22
N SER A 326 -82.20 63.26 2.56
CA SER A 326 -81.98 62.94 1.13
C SER A 326 -81.60 61.47 0.84
N GLU A 327 -81.04 60.76 1.81
CA GLU A 327 -80.55 59.39 1.79
C GLU A 327 -81.70 58.48 2.13
N VAL A 328 -82.71 58.88 2.89
CA VAL A 328 -83.96 58.12 2.95
C VAL A 328 -84.58 58.08 1.56
N GLU A 329 -84.52 59.20 0.80
CA GLU A 329 -84.99 59.27 -0.58
C GLU A 329 -84.10 58.49 -1.57
N VAL A 330 -82.77 58.55 -1.42
CA VAL A 330 -81.83 57.79 -2.23
C VAL A 330 -81.82 56.31 -1.84
N GLN A 331 -81.89 55.95 -0.55
CA GLN A 331 -82.00 54.58 -0.03
C GLN A 331 -83.29 53.92 -0.50
N HIS A 332 -84.39 54.65 -0.62
CA HIS A 332 -85.58 54.11 -1.26
C HIS A 332 -85.32 53.74 -2.73
N ARG A 333 -84.52 54.53 -3.45
CA ARG A 333 -84.15 54.27 -4.85
C ARG A 333 -83.03 53.24 -5.00
N THR A 334 -82.07 53.19 -4.08
CA THR A 334 -80.97 52.22 -4.06
C THR A 334 -81.41 50.87 -3.51
N ARG A 335 -82.31 50.78 -2.54
CA ARG A 335 -82.90 49.48 -2.11
C ARG A 335 -83.56 48.75 -3.28
N GLN A 336 -84.28 49.46 -4.14
CA GLN A 336 -84.84 48.89 -5.39
C GLN A 336 -83.78 48.46 -6.42
N ALA A 337 -82.57 49.05 -6.38
CA ALA A 337 -81.44 48.67 -7.23
C ALA A 337 -80.57 47.57 -6.61
N GLU A 338 -80.41 47.56 -5.29
CA GLU A 338 -79.67 46.60 -4.46
C GLU A 338 -80.40 45.26 -4.36
N GLU A 339 -81.73 45.26 -4.33
CA GLU A 339 -82.51 44.02 -4.47
C GLU A 339 -82.24 43.34 -5.82
N LYS A 340 -82.10 44.13 -6.89
CA LYS A 340 -81.74 43.61 -8.22
C LYS A 340 -80.26 43.23 -8.32
N ALA A 341 -79.37 43.98 -7.69
CA ALA A 341 -77.92 43.74 -7.69
C ALA A 341 -77.51 42.58 -6.77
N SER A 342 -78.19 42.34 -5.66
CA SER A 342 -77.95 41.22 -4.75
C SER A 342 -78.33 39.88 -5.37
N ILE A 343 -79.42 39.82 -6.15
CA ILE A 343 -79.77 38.64 -6.95
C ILE A 343 -78.68 38.35 -7.99
N VAL A 344 -78.12 39.37 -8.63
CA VAL A 344 -77.03 39.19 -9.61
C VAL A 344 -75.70 38.85 -8.93
N SER A 345 -75.37 39.47 -7.80
CA SER A 345 -74.13 39.21 -7.04
C SER A 345 -74.14 37.80 -6.46
N THR A 346 -75.27 37.34 -5.91
CA THR A 346 -75.39 35.96 -5.40
C THR A 346 -75.19 34.91 -6.51
N LEU A 347 -75.67 35.18 -7.74
CA LEU A 347 -75.42 34.32 -8.90
C LEU A 347 -73.96 34.41 -9.38
N GLN A 348 -73.37 35.60 -9.42
CA GLN A 348 -71.97 35.78 -9.82
C GLN A 348 -71.00 35.21 -8.78
N GLU A 349 -71.31 35.29 -7.49
CA GLU A 349 -70.50 34.69 -6.43
C GLU A 349 -70.61 33.17 -6.43
N LYS A 350 -71.79 32.59 -6.69
CA LYS A 350 -71.93 31.14 -6.89
C LYS A 350 -71.05 30.67 -8.07
N LEU A 351 -71.11 31.38 -9.20
CA LEU A 351 -70.26 31.11 -10.36
C LEU A 351 -68.76 31.29 -10.06
N ARG A 352 -68.38 32.32 -9.30
CA ARG A 352 -66.98 32.55 -8.90
C ARG A 352 -66.47 31.51 -7.91
N ARG A 353 -67.31 31.05 -6.97
CA ARG A 353 -66.99 29.97 -6.02
C ARG A 353 -66.80 28.66 -6.77
N GLU A 354 -67.70 28.30 -7.69
CA GLU A 354 -67.56 27.11 -8.54
C GLU A 354 -66.30 27.17 -9.42
N ARG A 355 -66.00 28.32 -10.03
CA ARG A 355 -64.76 28.49 -10.81
C ARG A 355 -63.50 28.37 -9.97
N LYS A 356 -63.49 28.94 -8.76
CA LYS A 356 -62.34 28.83 -7.84
C LYS A 356 -62.15 27.40 -7.35
N LEU A 357 -63.23 26.72 -6.95
CA LEU A 357 -63.18 25.32 -6.55
C LEU A 357 -62.65 24.45 -7.71
N LEU A 358 -63.15 24.64 -8.93
CA LEU A 358 -62.64 23.93 -10.10
C LEU A 358 -61.18 24.28 -10.43
N GLN A 359 -60.74 25.52 -10.19
CA GLN A 359 -59.35 25.93 -10.41
C GLN A 359 -58.40 25.38 -9.34
N GLU A 360 -58.85 25.31 -8.10
CA GLU A 360 -58.14 24.68 -6.97
C GLU A 360 -58.07 23.16 -7.16
N GLU A 361 -59.17 22.51 -7.57
CA GLU A 361 -59.21 21.09 -7.97
C GLU A 361 -58.30 20.81 -9.17
N LEU A 362 -58.29 21.69 -10.18
CA LEU A 362 -57.41 21.55 -11.34
C LEU A 362 -55.93 21.72 -10.93
N SER A 363 -55.62 22.70 -10.08
CA SER A 363 -54.25 22.95 -9.62
C SER A 363 -53.72 21.84 -8.71
N SER A 364 -54.55 21.33 -7.80
CA SER A 364 -54.22 20.21 -6.93
C SER A 364 -54.10 18.91 -7.72
N SER A 365 -54.96 18.69 -8.72
CA SER A 365 -54.83 17.59 -9.66
C SER A 365 -53.55 17.70 -10.50
N HIS A 366 -53.19 18.89 -11.00
CA HIS A 366 -51.92 19.10 -11.72
C HIS A 366 -50.69 18.85 -10.85
N LEU A 367 -50.70 19.35 -9.60
CA LEU A 367 -49.61 19.11 -8.66
C LEU A 367 -49.48 17.63 -8.33
N ASN A 368 -50.60 16.93 -8.10
CA ASN A 368 -50.62 15.49 -7.87
C ASN A 368 -50.07 14.72 -9.09
N TYR A 369 -50.48 15.07 -10.31
CA TYR A 369 -49.93 14.46 -11.51
C TYR A 369 -48.43 14.77 -11.71
N GLN A 370 -47.98 15.99 -11.38
CA GLN A 370 -46.55 16.32 -11.44
C GLN A 370 -45.75 15.49 -10.43
N MET A 371 -46.21 15.36 -9.19
CA MET A 371 -45.56 14.50 -8.19
C MET A 371 -45.58 13.02 -8.59
N GLU A 372 -46.68 12.53 -9.18
CA GLU A 372 -46.76 11.16 -9.70
C GLU A 372 -45.81 10.94 -10.88
N ILE A 373 -45.69 11.92 -11.79
CA ILE A 373 -44.73 11.87 -12.90
C ILE A 373 -43.30 11.86 -12.36
N GLU A 374 -42.95 12.72 -11.42
CA GLU A 374 -41.63 12.76 -10.79
C GLU A 374 -41.33 11.44 -10.06
N LYS A 375 -42.32 10.88 -9.36
CA LYS A 375 -42.19 9.57 -8.71
C LYS A 375 -41.94 8.47 -9.75
N VAL A 376 -42.74 8.41 -10.81
CA VAL A 376 -42.56 7.43 -11.90
C VAL A 376 -41.22 7.62 -12.61
N GLN A 377 -40.77 8.86 -12.82
CA GLN A 377 -39.46 9.17 -13.39
C GLN A 377 -38.31 8.73 -12.47
N SER A 378 -38.40 8.99 -11.17
CA SER A 378 -37.41 8.53 -10.19
C SER A 378 -37.37 7.01 -10.09
N GLU A 379 -38.53 6.34 -10.10
CA GLU A 379 -38.61 4.88 -10.16
C GLU A 379 -38.02 4.33 -11.46
N LEU A 380 -38.24 5.00 -12.60
CA LEU A 380 -37.64 4.63 -13.88
C LEU A 380 -36.12 4.77 -13.88
N VAL A 381 -35.58 5.84 -13.29
CA VAL A 381 -34.13 6.02 -13.12
C VAL A 381 -33.57 4.93 -12.20
N MET A 382 -34.22 4.64 -11.08
CA MET A 382 -33.80 3.57 -10.17
C MET A 382 -33.88 2.19 -10.83
N ARG A 383 -34.93 1.91 -11.62
CA ARG A 383 -35.05 0.66 -12.39
C ARG A 383 -33.99 0.56 -13.49
N ARG A 384 -33.71 1.65 -14.20
CA ARG A 384 -32.66 1.72 -15.23
C ARG A 384 -31.27 1.51 -14.62
N ASN A 385 -30.96 2.17 -13.50
CA ASN A 385 -29.69 1.99 -12.80
C ASN A 385 -29.54 0.55 -12.28
N LYS A 386 -30.59 0.01 -11.66
CA LYS A 386 -30.62 -1.39 -11.23
C LYS A 386 -30.48 -2.36 -12.41
N GLN A 387 -31.04 -2.04 -13.56
CA GLN A 387 -30.87 -2.83 -14.79
C GLN A 387 -29.42 -2.77 -15.27
N TYR A 388 -28.76 -1.61 -15.26
CA TYR A 388 -27.34 -1.51 -15.59
C TYR A 388 -26.45 -2.28 -14.62
N ASP A 389 -26.71 -2.18 -13.32
CA ASP A 389 -25.97 -2.94 -12.30
C ASP A 389 -26.14 -4.45 -12.48
N LEU A 390 -27.36 -4.90 -12.83
CA LEU A 390 -27.62 -6.31 -13.12
C LEU A 390 -26.97 -6.75 -14.42
N THR A 391 -26.98 -5.93 -15.47
CA THR A 391 -26.29 -6.24 -16.73
C THR A 391 -24.78 -6.33 -16.53
N LEU A 392 -24.19 -5.42 -15.73
CA LEU A 392 -22.77 -5.47 -15.39
C LEU A 392 -22.43 -6.75 -14.63
N LYS A 393 -23.24 -7.10 -13.62
CA LYS A 393 -23.06 -8.36 -12.88
C LYS A 393 -23.24 -9.60 -13.78
N LEU A 394 -24.16 -9.57 -14.73
CA LEU A 394 -24.34 -10.64 -15.70
C LEU A 394 -23.11 -10.76 -16.61
N GLN A 395 -22.57 -9.64 -17.11
CA GLN A 395 -21.33 -9.63 -17.89
C GLN A 395 -20.14 -10.17 -17.09
N ASP A 396 -20.01 -9.80 -15.81
CA ASP A 396 -18.96 -10.34 -14.94
C ASP A 396 -19.11 -11.85 -14.74
N VAL A 397 -20.35 -12.34 -14.59
CA VAL A 397 -20.64 -13.77 -14.46
C VAL A 397 -20.39 -14.52 -15.78
N GLU A 398 -20.77 -13.94 -16.92
CA GLU A 398 -20.48 -14.48 -18.26
C GLU A 398 -18.96 -14.55 -18.51
N ALA A 399 -18.21 -13.50 -18.15
CA ALA A 399 -16.76 -13.50 -18.25
C ALA A 399 -16.13 -14.61 -17.39
N ARG A 400 -16.56 -14.74 -16.13
CA ARG A 400 -16.11 -15.85 -15.25
C ARG A 400 -16.51 -17.22 -15.78
N LEU A 401 -17.67 -17.34 -16.44
CA LEU A 401 -18.10 -18.58 -17.06
C LEU A 401 -17.22 -18.93 -18.26
N HIS A 402 -16.87 -17.96 -19.11
CA HIS A 402 -15.94 -18.17 -20.21
C HIS A 402 -14.57 -18.60 -19.71
N GLU A 403 -14.01 -17.92 -18.70
CA GLU A 403 -12.74 -18.33 -18.07
C GLU A 403 -12.82 -19.75 -17.49
N ALA A 404 -13.94 -20.11 -16.86
CA ALA A 404 -14.15 -21.46 -16.34
C ALA A 404 -14.25 -22.50 -17.47
N VAL A 405 -14.90 -22.18 -18.60
CA VAL A 405 -14.98 -23.04 -19.78
C VAL A 405 -13.59 -23.23 -20.40
N ASP A 406 -12.82 -22.17 -20.60
CA ASP A 406 -11.46 -22.24 -21.12
C ASP A 406 -10.54 -23.06 -20.18
N SER A 407 -10.70 -22.90 -18.87
CA SER A 407 -9.98 -23.70 -17.87
C SER A 407 -10.36 -25.18 -17.93
N ARG A 408 -11.63 -25.49 -18.23
CA ARG A 408 -12.09 -26.86 -18.40
C ARG A 408 -11.55 -27.46 -19.70
N GLU A 409 -11.63 -26.74 -20.81
CA GLU A 409 -11.13 -27.19 -22.11
C GLU A 409 -9.61 -27.44 -22.06
N SER A 410 -8.85 -26.54 -21.46
CA SER A 410 -7.40 -26.75 -21.25
C SER A 410 -7.10 -27.95 -20.34
N ALA A 411 -7.90 -28.18 -19.29
CA ALA A 411 -7.77 -29.37 -18.47
C ALA A 411 -8.13 -30.66 -19.23
N GLU A 412 -9.14 -30.64 -20.09
CA GLU A 412 -9.52 -31.75 -20.97
C GLU A 412 -8.42 -32.05 -21.99
N GLU A 413 -7.82 -31.03 -22.61
CA GLU A 413 -6.67 -31.17 -23.50
C GLU A 413 -5.46 -31.79 -22.80
N GLN A 414 -5.16 -31.32 -21.57
CA GLN A 414 -4.08 -31.88 -20.75
C GLN A 414 -4.34 -33.33 -20.38
N LEU A 415 -5.59 -33.67 -20.03
CA LEU A 415 -6.00 -35.04 -19.74
C LEU A 415 -5.82 -35.94 -20.98
N LEU A 416 -6.27 -35.50 -22.15
CA LEU A 416 -6.09 -36.23 -23.41
C LEU A 416 -4.60 -36.41 -23.74
N ALA A 417 -3.79 -35.37 -23.57
CA ALA A 417 -2.34 -35.45 -23.79
C ALA A 417 -1.68 -36.44 -22.82
N ALA A 418 -2.10 -36.45 -21.55
CA ALA A 418 -1.63 -37.41 -20.56
C ALA A 418 -2.05 -38.84 -20.90
N GLN A 419 -3.28 -39.06 -21.38
CA GLN A 419 -3.76 -40.36 -21.85
C GLN A 419 -2.95 -40.86 -23.05
N TRP A 420 -2.69 -40.02 -24.05
CA TRP A 420 -1.83 -40.38 -25.18
C TRP A 420 -0.41 -40.73 -24.75
N ARG A 421 0.17 -39.95 -23.83
CA ARG A 421 1.49 -40.23 -23.28
C ARG A 421 1.53 -41.57 -22.52
N MET A 422 0.46 -41.88 -21.78
CA MET A 422 0.34 -43.15 -21.08
C MET A 422 0.25 -44.33 -22.05
N GLN A 423 -0.55 -44.21 -23.11
CA GLN A 423 -0.64 -45.23 -24.17
C GLN A 423 0.70 -45.45 -24.88
N GLU A 424 1.45 -44.38 -25.14
CA GLU A 424 2.79 -44.47 -25.74
C GLU A 424 3.78 -45.18 -24.79
N LEU A 425 3.74 -44.85 -23.50
CA LEU A 425 4.56 -45.53 -22.48
C LEU A 425 4.18 -47.01 -22.35
N GLU A 426 2.89 -47.35 -22.40
CA GLU A 426 2.42 -48.73 -22.43
C GLU A 426 2.94 -49.48 -23.66
N ARG A 427 2.96 -48.84 -24.84
CA ARG A 427 3.53 -49.43 -26.06
C ARG A 427 5.04 -49.65 -25.91
N VAL A 428 5.78 -48.65 -25.43
CA VAL A 428 7.23 -48.77 -25.19
C VAL A 428 7.54 -49.86 -24.17
N LEU A 429 6.72 -50.00 -23.12
CA LEU A 429 6.85 -51.10 -22.16
C LEU A 429 6.64 -52.45 -22.84
N GLN A 430 5.60 -52.60 -23.67
CA GLN A 430 5.36 -53.82 -24.44
C GLN A 430 6.54 -54.15 -25.36
N ASP A 431 7.07 -53.18 -26.09
CA ASP A 431 8.23 -53.34 -26.97
C ASP A 431 9.47 -53.76 -26.16
N SER A 432 9.71 -53.14 -25.00
CA SER A 432 10.83 -53.50 -24.12
C SER A 432 10.73 -54.93 -23.59
N LEU A 433 9.51 -55.39 -23.25
CA LEU A 433 9.25 -56.76 -22.83
C LEU A 433 9.44 -57.75 -23.99
N GLN A 434 9.10 -57.37 -25.22
CA GLN A 434 9.37 -58.20 -26.41
C GLN A 434 10.87 -58.30 -26.69
N CYS A 435 11.60 -57.18 -26.65
CA CYS A 435 13.06 -57.17 -26.78
C CYS A 435 13.74 -58.03 -25.69
N LYS A 436 13.26 -57.94 -24.44
CA LYS A 436 13.76 -58.80 -23.35
C LYS A 436 13.55 -60.28 -23.67
N LYS A 437 12.36 -60.68 -24.16
CA LYS A 437 12.10 -62.07 -24.57
C LYS A 437 13.01 -62.52 -25.72
N GLN A 438 13.27 -61.64 -26.70
CA GLN A 438 14.20 -61.94 -27.80
C GLN A 438 15.62 -62.16 -27.29
N LEU A 439 16.12 -61.30 -26.39
CA LEU A 439 17.44 -61.45 -25.77
C LEU A 439 17.54 -62.70 -24.89
N GLU A 440 16.48 -63.05 -24.15
CA GLU A 440 16.43 -64.30 -23.38
C GLU A 440 16.52 -65.54 -24.29
N ASN A 441 15.87 -65.51 -25.45
CA ASN A 441 15.97 -66.57 -26.46
C ASN A 441 17.35 -66.63 -27.12
N GLU A 442 17.95 -65.47 -27.44
CA GLU A 442 19.32 -65.39 -27.95
C GLU A 442 20.33 -65.92 -26.93
N LEU A 443 20.18 -65.57 -25.65
CA LEU A 443 21.03 -66.09 -24.57
C LEU A 443 20.86 -67.60 -24.39
N ALA A 444 19.63 -68.13 -24.52
CA ALA A 444 19.38 -69.56 -24.50
C ALA A 444 20.09 -70.28 -25.66
N SER A 445 19.96 -69.78 -26.89
CA SER A 445 20.65 -70.35 -28.06
C SER A 445 22.18 -70.22 -27.96
N GLN A 446 22.71 -69.13 -27.40
CA GLN A 446 24.13 -68.98 -27.12
C GLN A 446 24.62 -69.99 -26.07
N LYS A 447 23.87 -70.22 -24.99
CA LYS A 447 24.18 -71.26 -24.01
C LYS A 447 24.20 -72.65 -24.64
N GLU A 448 23.24 -72.98 -25.49
CA GLU A 448 23.22 -74.26 -26.23
C GLU A 448 24.46 -74.41 -27.13
N SER A 449 24.83 -73.37 -27.87
CA SER A 449 26.03 -73.37 -28.70
C SER A 449 27.33 -73.49 -27.89
N ALA A 450 27.40 -72.83 -26.73
CA ALA A 450 28.52 -72.91 -25.80
C ALA A 450 28.63 -74.34 -25.21
N THR A 451 27.52 -74.95 -24.79
CA THR A 451 27.51 -76.35 -24.34
C THR A 451 27.96 -77.32 -25.43
N ALA A 452 27.52 -77.12 -26.67
CA ALA A 452 27.97 -77.93 -27.80
C ALA A 452 29.48 -77.78 -28.09
N SER A 453 30.05 -76.59 -27.87
CA SER A 453 31.50 -76.37 -28.02
C SER A 453 32.32 -77.03 -26.89
N VAL A 454 31.83 -76.99 -25.65
CA VAL A 454 32.43 -77.69 -24.50
C VAL A 454 32.38 -79.21 -24.70
N GLU A 455 31.27 -79.75 -25.22
CA GLU A 455 31.18 -81.18 -25.57
C GLU A 455 32.17 -81.60 -26.65
N LYS A 456 32.41 -80.75 -27.66
CA LYS A 456 33.45 -81.00 -28.68
C LYS A 456 34.85 -81.01 -28.07
N GLN A 457 35.17 -80.07 -27.17
CA GLN A 457 36.47 -80.06 -26.49
C GLN A 457 36.65 -81.27 -25.55
N ASN A 458 35.59 -81.70 -24.86
CA ASN A 458 35.62 -82.89 -24.02
C ASN A 458 35.83 -84.19 -24.82
N LYS A 459 35.30 -84.29 -26.04
CA LYS A 459 35.56 -85.42 -26.96
C LYS A 459 37.03 -85.49 -27.36
N LEU A 460 37.64 -84.36 -27.72
CA LEU A 460 39.08 -84.26 -28.04
C LEU A 460 39.97 -84.63 -26.83
N LEU A 461 39.56 -84.22 -25.62
CA LEU A 461 40.26 -84.56 -24.37
C LEU A 461 40.14 -86.05 -24.02
N ALA A 462 39.01 -86.69 -24.32
CA ALA A 462 38.81 -88.12 -24.12
C ALA A 462 39.62 -88.97 -25.12
N GLU A 463 39.78 -88.50 -26.36
CA GLU A 463 40.66 -89.11 -27.37
C GLU A 463 42.13 -89.07 -26.93
N ALA A 464 42.62 -87.90 -26.51
CA ALA A 464 43.98 -87.75 -25.97
C ALA A 464 44.24 -88.63 -24.72
N LYS A 465 43.24 -88.82 -23.87
CA LYS A 465 43.35 -89.73 -22.70
C LYS A 465 43.41 -91.21 -23.11
N ARG A 466 42.71 -91.63 -24.18
CA ARG A 466 42.80 -93.01 -24.69
C ARG A 466 44.20 -93.31 -25.25
N ASP A 467 44.80 -92.36 -25.94
CA ASP A 467 46.16 -92.49 -26.49
C ASP A 467 47.24 -92.60 -25.40
N ILE A 468 47.04 -91.97 -24.25
CA ILE A 468 47.93 -92.12 -23.09
C ILE A 468 47.80 -93.53 -22.48
N THR A 469 46.59 -94.08 -22.39
CA THR A 469 46.38 -95.43 -21.82
C THR A 469 46.90 -96.57 -22.70
N THR A 470 46.91 -96.42 -24.03
CA THR A 470 47.50 -97.40 -24.95
C THR A 470 49.03 -97.42 -24.86
N LEU A 471 49.67 -96.26 -24.69
CA LEU A 471 51.11 -96.15 -24.45
C LEU A 471 51.55 -96.73 -23.09
N GLN A 472 50.71 -96.62 -22.05
CA GLN A 472 50.99 -97.22 -20.74
C GLN A 472 50.92 -98.77 -20.77
N LYS A 473 50.00 -99.38 -21.54
CA LYS A 473 49.91 -100.86 -21.69
C LYS A 473 51.09 -101.49 -22.44
N GLN A 474 51.75 -100.76 -23.34
CA GLN A 474 52.94 -101.25 -24.05
C GLN A 474 54.18 -101.31 -23.14
N LEU A 475 54.23 -100.48 -22.09
CA LEU A 475 55.33 -100.39 -21.13
C LEU A 475 55.28 -101.46 -20.02
N GLU A 476 54.09 -101.97 -19.68
CA GLU A 476 53.91 -103.07 -18.72
C GLU A 476 54.21 -104.45 -19.34
N GLY A 477 53.89 -104.68 -20.62
CA GLY A 477 54.22 -105.93 -21.33
C GLY A 477 55.72 -106.20 -21.49
N MET A 478 56.55 -105.14 -21.53
CA MET A 478 58.01 -105.28 -21.54
C MET A 478 58.60 -105.64 -20.17
N LYS A 479 57.95 -105.30 -19.05
CA LYS A 479 58.46 -105.57 -17.69
C LYS A 479 58.24 -107.02 -17.24
N GLU A 480 57.19 -107.69 -17.72
CA GLU A 480 56.87 -109.08 -17.35
C GLU A 480 57.74 -110.14 -18.06
N THR A 481 58.43 -109.78 -19.15
CA THR A 481 59.36 -110.68 -19.87
C THR A 481 60.76 -110.74 -19.24
N PHE A 482 61.19 -109.70 -18.51
CA PHE A 482 62.47 -109.68 -17.78
C PHE A 482 62.41 -110.39 -16.42
N ALA A 483 61.24 -110.42 -15.76
CA ALA A 483 61.08 -111.05 -14.44
C ALA A 483 61.09 -112.59 -14.47
N LYS A 484 60.79 -113.23 -15.62
CA LYS A 484 60.75 -114.70 -15.76
C LYS A 484 62.10 -115.36 -16.13
N LYS A 485 63.14 -114.60 -16.46
CA LYS A 485 64.49 -115.12 -16.81
C LYS A 485 65.53 -115.09 -15.68
N LEU A 486 65.25 -114.43 -14.55
CA LEU A 486 66.22 -114.23 -13.46
C LEU A 486 66.22 -115.34 -12.38
N ILE A 487 65.30 -116.30 -12.43
CA ILE A 487 65.09 -117.32 -11.38
C ILE A 487 65.72 -118.68 -11.73
N GLN A 488 66.22 -118.90 -12.96
CA GLN A 488 66.70 -120.22 -13.40
C GLN A 488 68.22 -120.44 -13.41
N GLU A 489 69.08 -119.45 -13.19
CA GLU A 489 70.56 -119.67 -13.25
C GLU A 489 71.31 -119.28 -11.97
N LYS A 490 70.64 -119.43 -10.82
CA LYS A 490 71.26 -119.52 -9.49
C LYS A 490 71.82 -120.93 -9.17
N GLN A 491 72.09 -121.76 -10.18
CA GLN A 491 72.61 -123.13 -10.02
C GLN A 491 74.05 -123.37 -10.53
N HIS A 492 74.83 -122.31 -10.74
CA HIS A 492 76.27 -122.42 -10.97
C HIS A 492 77.06 -121.53 -10.01
N GLU A 493 76.94 -121.86 -8.72
CA GLU A 493 78.06 -121.70 -7.80
C GLU A 493 79.20 -122.63 -8.23
N LEU A 494 80.44 -122.19 -7.97
CA LEU A 494 81.74 -122.86 -8.17
C LEU A 494 82.42 -122.60 -9.51
N ARG A 495 83.13 -121.47 -9.58
CA ARG A 495 84.60 -121.47 -9.68
C ARG A 495 85.19 -120.08 -9.36
N HIS A 496 85.91 -120.07 -8.24
CA HIS A 496 87.10 -119.26 -7.93
C HIS A 496 86.94 -117.73 -7.87
N LEU A 497 87.06 -117.11 -6.68
CA LEU A 497 88.34 -116.87 -5.98
C LEU A 497 89.28 -116.10 -6.92
N GLU A 498 89.49 -114.80 -6.76
CA GLU A 498 90.25 -114.12 -5.71
C GLU A 498 90.30 -112.66 -6.18
N ASP A 499 89.98 -111.63 -5.39
CA ASP A 499 90.87 -110.89 -4.49
C ASP A 499 90.29 -109.46 -4.49
N LYS A 500 90.37 -108.57 -3.49
CA LYS A 500 90.92 -108.50 -2.13
C LYS A 500 90.32 -107.19 -1.57
N GLN A 501 89.65 -107.21 -0.42
CA GLN A 501 90.13 -106.59 0.84
C GLN A 501 90.93 -105.28 0.65
N SER A 502 90.57 -104.12 1.22
CA SER A 502 90.50 -103.79 2.66
C SER A 502 90.29 -102.27 2.79
N LEU A 503 89.32 -101.78 3.58
CA LEU A 503 89.44 -101.20 4.95
C LEU A 503 90.16 -99.84 5.13
N SER A 504 89.42 -98.93 5.77
CA SER A 504 89.83 -97.88 6.73
C SER A 504 90.73 -96.72 6.28
N ALA A 505 90.10 -95.62 5.84
CA ALA A 505 90.63 -94.26 5.95
C ALA A 505 89.52 -93.18 5.79
N GLN A 506 88.43 -93.24 6.59
CA GLN A 506 87.29 -92.34 6.36
C GLN A 506 86.54 -91.84 7.60
N GLU A 507 87.20 -91.77 8.76
CA GLU A 507 86.56 -91.26 9.99
C GLU A 507 87.22 -89.99 10.60
N ALA A 508 88.38 -89.56 10.10
CA ALA A 508 89.03 -88.33 10.57
C ALA A 508 88.53 -87.07 9.84
N LEU A 509 88.23 -87.15 8.54
CA LEU A 509 87.71 -86.03 7.73
C LEU A 509 86.24 -85.66 8.05
N ALA A 510 85.46 -86.59 8.62
CA ALA A 510 84.04 -86.39 8.89
C ALA A 510 83.75 -85.51 10.13
N ARG A 511 84.73 -85.26 11.01
CA ARG A 511 84.54 -84.45 12.24
C ARG A 511 84.85 -82.97 12.01
N GLU A 512 85.93 -82.62 11.30
CA GLU A 512 86.22 -81.22 10.92
C GLU A 512 85.18 -80.63 9.94
N GLN A 513 84.64 -81.46 9.04
CA GLN A 513 83.57 -81.02 8.14
C GLN A 513 82.27 -80.72 8.90
N LYS A 514 81.96 -81.43 10.00
CA LYS A 514 80.76 -81.19 10.81
C LYS A 514 80.85 -79.89 11.62
N GLU A 515 82.01 -79.52 12.15
CA GLU A 515 82.18 -78.24 12.87
C GLU A 515 82.13 -77.02 11.94
N ARG A 516 82.65 -77.15 10.70
CA ARG A 516 82.55 -76.11 9.68
C ARG A 516 81.10 -75.93 9.18
N ILE A 517 80.36 -77.03 9.05
CA ILE A 517 78.92 -77.01 8.76
C ILE A 517 78.14 -76.34 9.91
N HIS A 518 78.50 -76.59 11.17
CA HIS A 518 77.78 -76.00 12.30
C HIS A 518 77.96 -74.48 12.41
N ARG A 519 79.16 -73.95 12.11
CA ARG A 519 79.39 -72.48 12.05
C ARG A 519 78.65 -71.83 10.88
N LEU A 520 78.68 -72.44 9.70
CA LEU A 520 77.91 -72.00 8.53
C LEU A 520 76.39 -72.02 8.78
N VAL A 521 75.88 -73.01 9.51
CA VAL A 521 74.45 -73.07 9.88
C VAL A 521 74.07 -71.97 10.87
N CYS A 522 74.95 -71.59 11.80
CA CYS A 522 74.69 -70.48 12.72
C CYS A 522 74.66 -69.13 11.98
N ASP A 523 75.60 -68.91 11.06
CA ASP A 523 75.65 -67.68 10.25
C ASP A 523 74.44 -67.60 9.29
N VAL A 524 74.04 -68.72 8.68
CA VAL A 524 72.82 -68.81 7.84
C VAL A 524 71.55 -68.58 8.66
N ASN A 525 71.49 -69.06 9.91
CA ASN A 525 70.34 -68.82 10.80
C ASN A 525 70.25 -67.37 11.27
N ARG A 526 71.39 -66.68 11.44
CA ARG A 526 71.40 -65.26 11.76
C ARG A 526 71.00 -64.40 10.56
N GLU A 527 71.49 -64.75 9.36
CA GLU A 527 71.04 -64.11 8.13
C GLU A 527 69.56 -64.37 7.81
N SER A 528 69.03 -65.56 8.12
CA SER A 528 67.61 -65.86 7.90
C SER A 528 66.69 -65.09 8.85
N GLN A 529 67.11 -64.85 10.10
CA GLN A 529 66.40 -63.98 11.05
C GLN A 529 66.38 -62.53 10.58
N ILE A 530 67.52 -61.98 10.15
CA ILE A 530 67.60 -60.61 9.61
C ILE A 530 66.75 -60.48 8.33
N ARG A 531 66.75 -61.48 7.44
CA ARG A 531 65.89 -61.48 6.25
C ARG A 531 64.40 -61.55 6.60
N ALA A 532 64.03 -62.28 7.65
CA ALA A 532 62.64 -62.35 8.11
C ALA A 532 62.18 -61.00 8.71
N GLU A 533 63.02 -60.32 9.48
CA GLU A 533 62.75 -58.97 10.02
C GLU A 533 62.58 -57.96 8.89
N VAL A 534 63.46 -57.97 7.89
CA VAL A 534 63.37 -57.08 6.72
C VAL A 534 62.13 -57.38 5.86
N GLU A 535 61.74 -58.64 5.68
CA GLU A 535 60.49 -58.95 4.97
C GLU A 535 59.25 -58.53 5.77
N LEU A 536 59.26 -58.62 7.11
CA LEU A 536 58.18 -58.10 7.95
C LEU A 536 58.09 -56.57 7.83
N GLU A 537 59.20 -55.85 7.91
CA GLU A 537 59.24 -54.39 7.69
C GLU A 537 58.75 -54.01 6.29
N LYS A 538 59.16 -54.77 5.27
CA LYS A 538 58.70 -54.58 3.89
C LYS A 538 57.20 -54.84 3.73
N THR A 539 56.63 -55.82 4.43
CA THR A 539 55.17 -56.04 4.44
C THR A 539 54.43 -54.92 5.18
N ALA A 540 54.97 -54.42 6.29
CA ALA A 540 54.40 -53.28 7.02
C ALA A 540 54.41 -52.00 6.18
N LEU A 541 55.53 -51.70 5.51
CA LEU A 541 55.65 -50.56 4.60
C LEU A 541 54.74 -50.69 3.37
N LYS A 542 54.56 -51.90 2.82
CA LYS A 542 53.57 -52.16 1.75
C LYS A 542 52.14 -51.89 2.24
N GLY A 543 51.80 -52.34 3.44
CA GLY A 543 50.49 -52.06 4.05
C GLY A 543 50.24 -50.56 4.22
N GLN A 544 51.24 -49.80 4.70
CA GLN A 544 51.14 -48.34 4.80
C GLN A 544 50.96 -47.68 3.42
N LEU A 545 51.68 -48.15 2.40
CA LEU A 545 51.58 -47.64 1.04
C LEU A 545 50.21 -47.94 0.41
N GLU A 546 49.63 -49.11 0.68
CA GLU A 546 48.28 -49.47 0.25
C GLU A 546 47.21 -48.63 0.96
N THR A 547 47.35 -48.37 2.27
CA THR A 547 46.42 -47.49 2.98
C THR A 547 46.47 -46.04 2.45
N LEU A 548 47.66 -45.51 2.15
CA LEU A 548 47.81 -44.19 1.55
C LEU A 548 47.23 -44.15 0.13
N ARG A 549 47.42 -45.21 -0.67
CA ARG A 549 46.79 -45.31 -2.01
C ARG A 549 45.27 -45.30 -1.93
N GLN A 550 44.69 -46.09 -1.03
CA GLN A 550 43.24 -46.10 -0.82
C GLN A 550 42.71 -44.74 -0.34
N GLN A 551 43.44 -44.06 0.55
CA GLN A 551 43.10 -42.69 0.97
C GLN A 551 43.15 -41.71 -0.21
N THR A 552 44.19 -41.75 -1.04
CA THR A 552 44.28 -40.89 -2.23
C THR A 552 43.19 -41.20 -3.26
N GLU A 553 42.86 -42.47 -3.48
CA GLU A 553 41.77 -42.87 -4.39
C GLU A 553 40.41 -42.40 -3.88
N ASN A 554 40.17 -42.45 -2.57
CA ASN A 554 38.94 -41.93 -1.96
C ASN A 554 38.85 -40.41 -2.09
N ILE A 555 39.93 -39.67 -1.83
CA ILE A 555 39.97 -38.20 -2.00
C ILE A 555 39.72 -37.84 -3.48
N ILE A 556 40.34 -38.55 -4.43
CA ILE A 556 40.11 -38.33 -5.86
C ILE A 556 38.65 -38.58 -6.22
N ARG A 557 38.03 -39.64 -5.67
CA ARG A 557 36.62 -39.94 -5.90
C ARG A 557 35.70 -38.83 -5.37
N GLU A 558 35.94 -38.35 -4.15
CA GLU A 558 35.20 -37.23 -3.55
C GLU A 558 35.36 -35.94 -4.36
N CYS A 559 36.57 -35.63 -4.85
CA CYS A 559 36.81 -34.48 -5.71
C CYS A 559 36.09 -34.60 -7.07
N LEU A 560 36.01 -35.81 -7.64
CA LEU A 560 35.27 -36.06 -8.89
C LEU A 560 33.76 -35.91 -8.68
N GLU A 561 33.22 -36.39 -7.56
CA GLU A 561 31.81 -36.22 -7.20
C GLU A 561 31.46 -34.74 -6.98
N GLN A 562 32.30 -33.98 -6.28
CA GLN A 562 32.13 -32.53 -6.12
C GLN A 562 32.20 -31.79 -7.46
N LYS A 563 33.13 -32.17 -8.35
CA LYS A 563 33.22 -31.62 -9.70
C LYS A 563 31.95 -31.87 -10.50
N GLN A 564 31.38 -33.08 -10.41
CA GLN A 564 30.12 -33.42 -11.08
C GLN A 564 28.95 -32.56 -10.54
N GLN A 565 28.83 -32.42 -9.22
CA GLN A 565 27.81 -31.56 -8.60
C GLN A 565 27.91 -30.10 -9.05
N VAL A 566 29.14 -29.57 -9.20
CA VAL A 566 29.37 -28.21 -9.70
C VAL A 566 29.01 -28.11 -11.19
N GLN A 567 29.31 -29.13 -11.99
CA GLN A 567 28.91 -29.17 -13.40
C GLN A 567 27.39 -29.22 -13.56
N ASP A 568 26.68 -30.03 -12.76
CA ASP A 568 25.22 -30.11 -12.79
C ASP A 568 24.58 -28.78 -12.35
N LYS A 569 25.13 -28.12 -11.32
CA LYS A 569 24.68 -26.77 -10.91
C LYS A 569 24.90 -25.75 -12.03
N LYS A 570 26.05 -25.80 -12.70
CA LYS A 570 26.35 -24.92 -13.85
C LYS A 570 25.37 -25.16 -14.99
N GLN A 571 25.06 -26.41 -15.33
CA GLN A 571 24.09 -26.76 -16.37
C GLN A 571 22.69 -26.23 -16.04
N ARG A 572 22.21 -26.41 -14.81
CA ARG A 572 20.92 -25.85 -14.36
C ARG A 572 20.88 -24.34 -14.42
N LEU A 573 21.98 -23.66 -14.07
CA LEU A 573 22.07 -22.21 -14.19
C LEU A 573 22.05 -21.77 -15.65
N THR A 574 22.77 -22.46 -16.54
CA THR A 574 22.72 -22.14 -17.98
C THR A 574 21.33 -22.35 -18.59
N GLU A 575 20.61 -23.39 -18.16
CA GLU A 575 19.21 -23.61 -18.58
C GLU A 575 18.30 -22.48 -18.08
N LYS A 576 18.44 -22.07 -16.81
CA LYS A 576 17.69 -20.92 -16.25
C LYS A 576 18.02 -19.62 -16.97
N PHE A 577 19.30 -19.36 -17.26
CA PHE A 577 19.69 -18.18 -18.04
C PHE A 577 19.10 -18.21 -19.45
N TRP A 578 19.09 -19.38 -20.10
CA TRP A 578 18.48 -19.54 -21.41
C TRP A 578 16.95 -19.31 -21.36
N GLN A 579 16.26 -19.83 -20.35
CA GLN A 579 14.84 -19.56 -20.11
C GLN A 579 14.56 -18.08 -19.90
N LEU A 580 15.32 -17.41 -19.01
CA LEU A 580 15.19 -15.97 -18.76
C LEU A 580 15.47 -15.14 -20.01
N THR A 581 16.45 -15.55 -20.83
CA THR A 581 16.79 -14.90 -22.09
C THR A 581 15.65 -15.04 -23.10
N ASN A 582 15.03 -16.22 -23.19
CA ASN A 582 13.86 -16.45 -24.04
C ASN A 582 12.64 -15.66 -23.57
N GLU A 583 12.38 -15.60 -22.26
CA GLU A 583 11.33 -14.78 -21.67
C GLU A 583 11.55 -13.30 -21.95
N PHE A 584 12.79 -12.82 -21.78
CA PHE A 584 13.16 -11.45 -22.14
C PHE A 584 12.91 -11.16 -23.62
N HIS A 585 13.33 -12.05 -24.53
CA HIS A 585 13.08 -11.88 -25.97
C HIS A 585 11.60 -11.97 -26.33
N ALA A 586 10.82 -12.83 -25.68
CA ALA A 586 9.38 -12.95 -25.88
C ALA A 586 8.64 -11.69 -25.42
N VAL A 587 8.98 -11.16 -24.24
CA VAL A 587 8.46 -9.89 -23.71
C VAL A 587 8.86 -8.73 -24.63
N GLN A 588 10.12 -8.69 -25.07
CA GLN A 588 10.60 -7.66 -25.99
C GLN A 588 9.87 -7.74 -27.34
N SER A 589 9.64 -8.94 -27.89
CA SER A 589 8.89 -9.12 -29.14
C SER A 589 7.42 -8.72 -28.99
N ALA A 590 6.75 -9.11 -27.90
CA ALA A 590 5.37 -8.74 -27.61
C ALA A 590 5.23 -7.21 -27.48
N LYS A 591 6.19 -6.59 -26.80
CA LYS A 591 6.29 -5.15 -26.67
C LYS A 591 6.53 -4.45 -28.02
N SER A 592 7.48 -4.92 -28.85
CA SER A 592 7.69 -4.37 -30.20
C SER A 592 6.43 -4.46 -31.06
N LYS A 593 5.67 -5.56 -30.96
CA LYS A 593 4.36 -5.71 -31.62
C LYS A 593 3.34 -4.69 -31.10
N LEU A 594 3.32 -4.43 -29.79
CA LEU A 594 2.45 -3.42 -29.18
C LEU A 594 2.80 -2.01 -29.65
N VAL A 595 4.09 -1.66 -29.69
CA VAL A 595 4.58 -0.38 -30.22
C VAL A 595 4.19 -0.22 -31.70
N GLY A 596 4.32 -1.29 -32.51
CA GLY A 596 3.85 -1.30 -33.89
C GLY A 596 2.34 -1.06 -34.00
N ARG A 597 1.52 -1.76 -33.21
CA ARG A 597 0.06 -1.58 -33.17
C ARG A 597 -0.33 -0.17 -32.73
N PHE A 598 0.36 0.37 -31.73
CA PHE A 598 0.17 1.74 -31.26
C PHE A 598 0.44 2.74 -32.39
N ALA A 599 1.61 2.64 -33.05
CA ALA A 599 1.98 3.50 -34.18
C ALA A 599 0.98 3.38 -35.36
N ASP A 600 0.52 2.17 -35.68
CA ASP A 600 -0.48 1.92 -36.72
C ASP A 600 -1.86 2.47 -36.34
N SER A 601 -2.28 2.36 -35.07
CA SER A 601 -3.57 2.88 -34.60
C SER A 601 -3.60 4.40 -34.58
N LEU A 602 -2.52 5.05 -34.15
CA LEU A 602 -2.37 6.50 -34.16
C LEU A 602 -2.26 7.07 -35.56
N SER A 603 -1.49 6.44 -36.45
CA SER A 603 -1.44 6.89 -37.86
C SER A 603 -2.79 6.74 -38.56
N LYS A 604 -3.56 5.67 -38.29
CA LYS A 604 -4.94 5.51 -38.79
C LYS A 604 -5.89 6.55 -38.20
N ALA A 605 -5.78 6.86 -36.91
CA ALA A 605 -6.58 7.89 -36.25
C ALA A 605 -6.26 9.30 -36.79
N ALA A 606 -4.98 9.62 -36.96
CA ALA A 606 -4.53 10.86 -37.57
C ALA A 606 -5.05 10.99 -39.02
N PHE A 607 -4.93 9.94 -39.83
CA PHE A 607 -5.44 9.93 -41.20
C PHE A 607 -6.97 10.06 -41.27
N ALA A 608 -7.71 9.39 -40.38
CA ALA A 608 -9.15 9.53 -40.27
C ALA A 608 -9.57 10.94 -39.84
N SER A 609 -8.78 11.61 -38.99
CA SER A 609 -9.00 12.98 -38.55
C SER A 609 -8.84 13.99 -39.70
N ILE A 610 -7.81 13.81 -40.54
CA ILE A 610 -7.62 14.60 -41.76
C ILE A 610 -8.81 14.41 -42.71
N ALA A 611 -9.23 13.15 -42.94
CA ALA A 611 -10.34 12.82 -43.83
C ALA A 611 -11.70 13.36 -43.35
N ALA A 612 -11.87 13.51 -42.03
CA ALA A 612 -13.11 14.02 -41.41
C ALA A 612 -13.08 15.54 -41.12
N ALA A 613 -11.98 16.24 -41.41
CA ALA A 613 -11.75 17.65 -41.01
C ALA A 613 -12.00 17.92 -39.51
N VAL A 614 -11.73 16.92 -38.67
CA VAL A 614 -11.82 17.00 -37.20
C VAL A 614 -10.42 17.25 -36.66
N VAL A 615 -10.29 18.09 -35.62
CA VAL A 615 -9.01 18.36 -34.95
C VAL A 615 -8.44 17.05 -34.42
N SER A 616 -7.20 16.75 -34.80
CA SER A 616 -6.48 15.53 -34.39
C SER A 616 -6.46 15.41 -32.85
N PRO A 617 -6.76 14.23 -32.26
CA PRO A 617 -6.77 14.04 -30.81
C PRO A 617 -5.37 14.01 -30.18
N VAL A 618 -4.33 14.31 -30.96
CA VAL A 618 -2.93 14.26 -30.55
C VAL A 618 -2.59 15.56 -29.84
N SER A 619 -2.42 15.48 -28.51
CA SER A 619 -1.89 16.57 -27.68
C SER A 619 -0.52 17.03 -28.21
N ASP A 620 -0.17 18.29 -27.98
CA ASP A 620 1.11 18.90 -28.40
C ASP A 620 2.39 18.14 -27.94
N CYS A 621 2.27 17.16 -27.04
CA CYS A 621 3.38 16.39 -26.49
C CYS A 621 3.08 14.88 -26.48
N LEU A 622 3.97 14.09 -27.06
CA LEU A 622 3.98 12.63 -27.02
C LEU A 622 4.99 12.16 -25.96
N GLU A 623 4.49 11.71 -24.83
CA GLU A 623 5.31 11.22 -23.72
C GLU A 623 5.53 9.71 -23.85
N LEU A 624 6.76 9.30 -24.19
CA LEU A 624 7.21 7.92 -24.28
C LEU A 624 8.38 7.67 -23.31
N ARG A 625 8.32 8.28 -22.13
CA ARG A 625 9.34 8.07 -21.08
C ARG A 625 9.22 6.68 -20.49
N GLU A 626 10.35 6.08 -20.13
CA GLU A 626 10.40 4.79 -19.41
C GLU A 626 9.62 3.67 -20.10
N CYS A 627 9.46 3.77 -21.43
CA CYS A 627 8.77 2.76 -22.24
C CYS A 627 9.72 1.63 -22.68
N TRP A 628 10.96 1.62 -22.16
CA TRP A 628 12.01 0.63 -22.41
C TRP A 628 12.31 0.42 -23.90
N LEU A 629 12.03 1.42 -24.75
CA LEU A 629 12.15 1.36 -26.21
C LEU A 629 13.57 0.97 -26.62
N THR A 630 13.66 0.09 -27.61
CA THR A 630 14.91 -0.32 -28.28
C THR A 630 14.93 0.22 -29.70
N ASP A 631 16.10 0.21 -30.34
CA ASP A 631 16.27 0.75 -31.70
C ASP A 631 15.30 0.15 -32.73
N GLY A 632 14.93 -1.13 -32.57
CA GLY A 632 13.93 -1.80 -33.41
C GLY A 632 12.52 -1.22 -33.27
N ASP A 633 12.17 -0.70 -32.09
CA ASP A 633 10.86 -0.12 -31.76
C ASP A 633 10.68 1.28 -32.36
N LEU A 634 11.77 1.94 -32.75
CA LEU A 634 11.74 3.28 -33.32
C LEU A 634 11.25 3.32 -34.76
N ARG A 635 11.43 2.26 -35.53
CA ARG A 635 11.07 2.27 -36.96
C ARG A 635 9.56 2.48 -37.19
N PRO A 636 8.64 1.79 -36.47
CA PRO A 636 7.20 2.09 -36.54
C PRO A 636 6.84 3.48 -36.03
N LEU A 637 7.45 3.92 -34.92
CA LEU A 637 7.21 5.26 -34.34
C LEU A 637 7.65 6.38 -35.29
N LEU A 638 8.80 6.23 -35.94
CA LEU A 638 9.31 7.18 -36.93
C LEU A 638 8.46 7.21 -38.21
N LYS A 639 7.87 6.09 -38.59
CA LYS A 639 6.92 6.03 -39.72
C LYS A 639 5.61 6.75 -39.39
N MET A 640 5.15 6.64 -38.14
CA MET A 640 3.99 7.39 -37.64
C MET A 640 4.29 8.90 -37.57
N LEU A 641 5.44 9.29 -37.03
CA LEU A 641 5.82 10.71 -36.89
C LEU A 641 6.03 11.44 -38.23
N GLY A 642 6.38 10.71 -39.29
CA GLY A 642 6.51 11.26 -40.65
C GLY A 642 5.26 11.13 -41.52
N SER A 643 4.07 10.95 -40.93
CA SER A 643 2.79 10.91 -41.66
C SER A 643 2.07 12.27 -41.59
N ASP A 644 1.39 12.66 -42.68
CA ASP A 644 0.81 14.00 -42.93
C ASP A 644 -0.35 14.43 -41.98
N GLY A 645 -0.50 13.79 -40.81
CA GLY A 645 -1.54 14.07 -39.81
C GLY A 645 -1.03 14.42 -38.43
N MET A 646 0.28 14.57 -38.27
CA MET A 646 0.95 14.78 -36.98
C MET A 646 1.53 16.20 -36.82
N ASP A 647 1.06 17.16 -37.63
CA ASP A 647 1.54 18.56 -37.63
C ASP A 647 1.24 19.33 -36.33
N ALA A 648 0.30 18.83 -35.51
CA ALA A 648 -0.03 19.40 -34.20
C ALA A 648 0.97 19.00 -33.09
N LEU A 649 1.82 18.00 -33.32
CA LEU A 649 2.73 17.46 -32.31
C LEU A 649 4.00 18.30 -32.21
N ARG A 650 4.21 19.00 -31.08
CA ARG A 650 5.34 19.93 -30.84
C ARG A 650 6.45 19.35 -29.96
N ARG A 651 6.24 18.21 -29.31
CA ARG A 651 7.23 17.60 -28.40
C ARG A 651 7.13 16.08 -28.39
N VAL A 652 8.28 15.42 -28.41
CA VAL A 652 8.39 13.97 -28.16
C VAL A 652 9.41 13.75 -27.06
N ASP A 653 9.01 13.08 -25.99
CA ASP A 653 9.88 12.79 -24.85
C ASP A 653 10.24 11.30 -24.81
N LEU A 654 11.51 10.99 -25.09
CA LEU A 654 12.05 9.63 -25.20
C LEU A 654 13.03 9.30 -24.06
N ARG A 655 13.04 10.09 -22.97
CA ARG A 655 13.96 9.88 -21.84
C ARG A 655 13.75 8.52 -21.19
N CYS A 656 14.83 7.95 -20.65
CA CYS A 656 14.81 6.66 -19.96
C CYS A 656 14.44 5.46 -20.86
N ASN A 657 14.79 5.51 -22.15
CA ASN A 657 14.72 4.37 -23.08
C ASN A 657 16.13 3.87 -23.46
N ARG A 658 16.23 2.63 -23.97
CA ARG A 658 17.49 1.97 -24.35
C ARG A 658 17.78 2.18 -25.83
N LEU A 659 17.95 3.45 -26.22
CA LEU A 659 18.19 3.87 -27.59
C LEU A 659 19.69 4.07 -27.82
N THR A 660 20.22 3.62 -28.94
CA THR A 660 21.60 3.88 -29.33
C THR A 660 21.75 5.27 -29.96
N MET A 661 22.97 5.82 -29.93
CA MET A 661 23.30 7.12 -30.52
C MET A 661 22.94 7.23 -32.02
N GLU A 662 22.99 6.13 -32.77
CA GLU A 662 22.57 6.10 -34.18
C GLU A 662 21.06 6.27 -34.34
N SER A 663 20.31 5.64 -33.43
CA SER A 663 18.87 5.70 -33.43
C SER A 663 18.35 7.09 -33.02
N GLU A 664 19.01 7.74 -32.06
CA GLU A 664 18.73 9.13 -31.66
C GLU A 664 18.95 10.12 -32.82
N ARG A 665 20.02 9.93 -33.61
CA ARG A 665 20.28 10.71 -34.84
C ARG A 665 19.20 10.49 -35.89
N SER A 666 18.78 9.25 -36.12
CA SER A 666 17.73 8.93 -37.09
C SER A 666 16.38 9.56 -36.75
N ILE A 667 16.10 9.77 -35.46
CA ILE A 667 14.91 10.48 -34.98
C ILE A 667 15.03 11.98 -35.25
N PHE A 668 16.19 12.55 -34.95
CA PHE A 668 16.48 13.96 -35.15
C PHE A 668 16.39 14.36 -36.63
N ASP A 669 17.03 13.59 -37.51
CA ASP A 669 17.07 13.87 -38.97
C ASP A 669 15.66 13.82 -39.60
N ARG A 670 14.80 12.92 -39.14
CA ARG A 670 13.47 12.70 -39.73
C ARG A 670 12.44 13.73 -39.28
N ILE A 671 12.53 14.18 -38.02
CA ILE A 671 11.70 15.25 -37.45
C ILE A 671 12.13 16.61 -38.01
N ALA A 672 13.44 16.86 -38.13
CA ALA A 672 13.97 18.09 -38.74
C ALA A 672 13.57 18.26 -40.22
N PHE A 673 13.31 17.14 -40.93
CA PHE A 673 12.89 17.16 -42.34
C PHE A 673 11.39 17.47 -42.53
N HIS A 674 10.52 17.18 -41.55
CA HIS A 674 9.06 17.34 -41.69
C HIS A 674 8.48 18.59 -41.03
N SER A 675 9.13 19.19 -40.02
CA SER A 675 8.68 20.46 -39.43
C SER A 675 9.79 21.52 -39.49
N MET A 676 9.65 22.54 -40.34
CA MET A 676 10.54 23.72 -40.27
C MET A 676 10.25 24.63 -39.06
N GLU A 677 9.21 24.37 -38.27
CA GLU A 677 8.96 25.08 -37.02
C GLU A 677 8.48 24.13 -35.90
N SER A 678 9.25 24.08 -34.80
CA SER A 678 8.80 23.80 -33.42
C SER A 678 8.55 22.37 -32.90
N VAL A 679 9.38 21.36 -33.24
CA VAL A 679 9.41 20.09 -32.47
C VAL A 679 10.59 20.03 -31.50
N SER A 680 10.31 20.01 -30.19
CA SER A 680 11.32 19.84 -29.12
C SER A 680 11.50 18.35 -28.79
N LEU A 681 12.67 17.80 -29.07
CA LEU A 681 13.03 16.43 -28.71
C LEU A 681 13.75 16.43 -27.34
N ARG A 682 13.24 15.67 -26.36
CA ARG A 682 13.96 15.40 -25.11
C ARG A 682 14.46 13.96 -25.11
N VAL A 683 15.77 13.82 -25.22
CA VAL A 683 16.47 12.54 -25.05
C VAL A 683 17.38 12.69 -23.85
N GLY A 684 17.36 11.69 -22.98
CA GLY A 684 18.08 11.70 -21.70
C GLY A 684 19.16 10.67 -21.83
N SER A 685 20.41 11.13 -21.86
CA SER A 685 21.57 10.27 -21.85
C SER A 685 21.54 9.40 -20.60
N SER A 686 21.19 8.13 -20.77
CA SER A 686 21.40 7.10 -19.75
C SER A 686 22.89 6.75 -19.74
N LEU A 687 23.69 7.59 -19.10
CA LEU A 687 25.04 7.26 -18.67
C LEU A 687 24.98 6.24 -17.53
N LEU A 688 25.00 4.96 -17.88
CA LEU A 688 25.58 3.86 -17.09
C LEU A 688 26.21 2.86 -18.06
N TYR A 689 27.22 3.31 -18.81
CA TYR A 689 28.24 2.41 -19.36
C TYR A 689 29.45 2.54 -18.45
N GLN A 690 29.57 1.61 -17.50
CA GLN A 690 30.83 1.38 -16.82
C GLN A 690 31.88 0.96 -17.86
N SER A 691 32.96 1.72 -17.84
CA SER A 691 34.23 1.53 -18.51
C SER A 691 34.73 0.08 -18.44
N GLY A 692 34.77 -0.58 -19.60
CA GLY A 692 35.74 -1.64 -19.89
C GLY A 692 36.78 -1.07 -20.84
N GLU A 693 37.97 -0.80 -20.33
CA GLU A 693 39.14 -0.43 -21.15
C GLU A 693 39.42 -1.52 -22.18
N VAL A 694 39.25 -1.19 -23.46
CA VAL A 694 39.86 -1.94 -24.56
C VAL A 694 41.02 -1.07 -25.05
N THR A 695 42.22 -1.40 -24.60
CA THR A 695 43.47 -0.87 -25.17
C THR A 695 43.59 -1.28 -26.63
N PRO A 696 43.90 -0.36 -27.56
CA PRO A 696 44.20 -0.69 -28.94
C PRO A 696 45.71 -0.96 -29.07
N THR A 697 46.11 -2.21 -29.23
CA THR A 697 47.42 -2.53 -29.81
C THR A 697 47.21 -3.26 -31.13
N GLY A 698 47.11 -2.48 -32.20
CA GLY A 698 47.39 -2.97 -33.54
C GLY A 698 48.89 -2.92 -33.79
N SER A 699 49.49 -4.05 -34.15
CA SER A 699 50.63 -4.05 -35.06
C SER A 699 50.64 -5.36 -35.84
N ALA A 700 50.23 -5.26 -37.09
CA ALA A 700 50.42 -6.28 -38.11
C ALA A 700 51.88 -6.27 -38.60
N ARG A 701 52.51 -7.44 -38.68
CA ARG A 701 53.45 -7.89 -39.74
C ARG A 701 53.98 -9.27 -39.34
N SER A 702 53.56 -10.35 -40.00
CA SER A 702 54.11 -10.86 -41.27
C SER A 702 55.60 -11.25 -41.15
N ARG A 703 55.87 -12.55 -41.00
CA ARG A 703 56.50 -13.42 -42.03
C ARG A 703 56.95 -14.75 -41.42
N MET A 704 56.55 -15.82 -42.12
CA MET A 704 57.00 -17.23 -42.07
C MET A 704 56.73 -18.02 -40.79
#